data_AF-A0A061B631-F1
#
_entry.id   AF-A0A061B631-F1
#
_cell.length_a   1.000
_cell.length_b   1.000
_cell.length_c   1.000
_cell.angle_alpha   90.00
_cell.angle_beta   90.00
_cell.angle_gamma   90.00
#
_symmetry.space_group_name_H-M   'P 1'
#
loop_
_entity.id
_entity.type
_entity.pdbx_description
1 polymer ?
#
loop_
_entity_poly.entity_id
_entity_poly.type
_entity_poly.pdbx_seq_one_letter_code
_entity_poly.pdbx_strand_id
1 'polypeptide(L)'
;MSEHRGSLTSAEEEYKRLQELRSGGTYVPPAKLRALLETINFEKGSQEMQRMEWDNLKKKINGLVNKANKSNLKSIVVELFKLNLNRGLGLLVRTLMKAQSQALGFTHVYAALVAILNSKLPQVGELLISRLVLQFKKAFKRNNKVLCLSSTTFLAHLTNNQVCHEIIVLELLHLLLNNATDDSVDICCGIVKVSGQYLSEVSANAISQVFEKLRQILQEGRVEKRTQYMIEVLFQIRRDGYKDFPVVDEELDLVEEEDQITHKVRLDDKLKAQDGLNVFKFDPDYDLHEAEYATVRNEILGREAEDVEEYGDVEVEEDQVLEEQKEAEEQNADGGKTPSTLEIKDMTDTNLTNFRKTIYLILKGSMSPDEAVHKILKLGIRHEDEDKVVDMLVKACSQENTYSKYYGVTGEKLCGQTKSWASAFAFVFRENYETIYRLESNPLRNVSKFWGHMLSSDALGWEALDIITLTETDTSSAGRIFIKFVFQELVEELGIPELNERLQEDYMQQHLKGLFPTENSEHLQFSINYFTAIGLGILTERMRESLERLKQKRLEEDRGRSRSRSRSGSFSRTTSRSRSSSRGRSYSRTPSRSRSYSRSRSYSDSRSRSGSYSRSGSYSRSRSYSRSRSYSRSRSYSRSRTYSRTPSKSPRRSRYSRTPSPRRNSRSPSYSRSPPRRNHSRSPSPPRDVPRPRGPLPDQNSAYRSSGFTHGGGRAGGYNQGSGKFRR
;
A
#
# COMPACT_ATOMS: atom_id res chain seq x y z
N MET A 1 -41.76 18.36 44.51
CA MET A 1 -41.81 17.07 43.75
C MET A 1 -42.75 17.11 42.55
N SER A 2 -43.65 18.09 42.38
CA SER A 2 -44.61 18.15 41.27
C SER A 2 -44.01 18.61 39.92
N GLU A 3 -43.08 19.57 39.93
CA GLU A 3 -42.71 20.32 38.72
C GLU A 3 -41.87 19.52 37.69
N HIS A 4 -41.04 18.57 38.12
CA HIS A 4 -40.25 17.73 37.20
C HIS A 4 -41.06 16.70 36.40
N ARG A 5 -42.33 16.45 36.71
CA ARG A 5 -43.17 15.55 35.90
C ARG A 5 -43.68 16.20 34.61
N GLY A 6 -43.79 17.53 34.55
CA GLY A 6 -44.32 18.23 33.38
C GLY A 6 -43.36 18.37 32.19
N SER A 7 -42.05 18.22 32.40
CA SER A 7 -41.06 18.27 31.33
C SER A 7 -40.92 16.95 30.58
N LEU A 8 -41.01 15.82 31.29
CA LEU A 8 -40.90 14.47 30.70
C LEU A 8 -42.04 14.19 29.73
N THR A 9 -43.29 14.49 30.12
CA THR A 9 -44.46 14.32 29.24
C THR A 9 -44.36 15.15 27.96
N SER A 10 -43.80 16.37 28.03
CA SER A 10 -43.56 17.22 26.86
C SER A 10 -42.51 16.63 25.90
N ALA A 11 -41.51 15.92 26.42
CA ALA A 11 -40.51 15.23 25.60
C ALA A 11 -41.09 13.98 24.95
N GLU A 12 -41.83 13.16 25.71
CA GLU A 12 -42.55 11.98 25.20
C GLU A 12 -43.56 12.34 24.10
N GLU A 13 -44.31 13.43 24.26
CA GLU A 13 -45.22 13.96 23.25
C GLU A 13 -44.49 14.44 21.99
N GLU A 14 -43.37 15.18 22.13
CA GLU A 14 -42.58 15.58 20.95
C GLU A 14 -41.95 14.36 20.26
N TYR A 15 -41.48 13.35 21.01
CA TYR A 15 -40.96 12.10 20.46
C TYR A 15 -42.02 11.31 19.69
N LYS A 16 -43.23 11.14 20.25
CA LYS A 16 -44.36 10.49 19.58
C LYS A 16 -44.74 11.25 18.29
N ARG A 17 -44.83 12.58 18.35
CA ARG A 17 -45.08 13.45 17.18
C ARG A 17 -43.98 13.34 16.12
N LEU A 18 -42.71 13.22 16.51
CA LEU A 18 -41.60 13.01 15.57
C LEU A 18 -41.58 11.59 14.99
N GLN A 19 -42.02 10.55 15.72
CA GLN A 19 -42.26 9.23 15.14
C GLN A 19 -43.38 9.27 14.08
N GLU A 20 -44.48 9.97 14.34
CA GLU A 20 -45.58 10.14 13.37
C GLU A 20 -45.10 10.87 12.11
N LEU A 21 -44.42 12.01 12.26
CA LEU A 21 -43.84 12.76 11.14
C LEU A 21 -42.84 11.93 10.31
N ARG A 22 -42.00 11.13 10.99
CA ARG A 22 -41.07 10.17 10.36
C ARG A 22 -41.82 9.04 9.63
N SER A 23 -42.96 8.58 10.15
CA SER A 23 -43.81 7.59 9.48
C SER A 23 -44.51 8.16 8.23
N GLY A 24 -44.84 9.46 8.26
CA GLY A 24 -45.31 10.24 7.11
C GLY A 24 -44.21 10.65 6.11
N GLY A 25 -42.99 10.13 6.24
CA GLY A 25 -41.88 10.40 5.33
C GLY A 25 -41.19 11.76 5.50
N THR A 26 -41.49 12.50 6.56
CA THR A 26 -40.78 13.77 6.88
C THR A 26 -39.40 13.47 7.46
N TYR A 27 -38.36 14.10 6.92
CA TYR A 27 -37.01 13.99 7.47
C TYR A 27 -36.90 14.68 8.83
N VAL A 28 -36.39 13.96 9.83
CA VAL A 28 -36.10 14.47 11.17
C VAL A 28 -34.59 14.33 11.40
N PRO A 29 -33.86 15.41 11.77
CA PRO A 29 -32.42 15.35 12.00
C PRO A 29 -32.02 14.32 13.08
N PRO A 30 -31.06 13.41 12.82
CA PRO A 30 -30.64 12.38 13.78
C PRO A 30 -30.16 12.94 15.13
N ALA A 31 -29.43 14.05 15.13
CA ALA A 31 -28.98 14.71 16.36
C ALA A 31 -30.14 15.21 17.24
N LYS A 32 -31.21 15.77 16.65
CA LYS A 32 -32.41 16.15 17.42
C LYS A 32 -33.10 14.92 18.01
N LEU A 33 -33.10 13.78 17.32
CA LEU A 33 -33.67 12.54 17.86
C LEU A 33 -32.83 11.95 19.00
N ARG A 34 -31.49 12.03 18.95
CA ARG A 34 -30.61 11.61 20.06
C ARG A 34 -30.88 12.42 21.34
N ALA A 35 -30.79 13.76 21.26
CA ALA A 35 -31.05 14.63 22.41
C ALA A 35 -32.48 14.52 23.00
N LEU A 36 -33.48 14.14 22.20
CA LEU A 36 -34.84 13.85 22.68
C LEU A 36 -34.98 12.46 23.32
N LEU A 37 -34.12 11.50 22.97
CA LEU A 37 -34.09 10.18 23.59
C LEU A 37 -33.30 10.20 24.91
N GLU A 38 -32.18 10.91 24.96
CA GLU A 38 -31.40 11.19 26.18
C GLU A 38 -32.23 11.87 27.29
N THR A 39 -33.26 12.63 26.91
CA THR A 39 -34.15 13.33 27.85
C THR A 39 -35.42 12.56 28.23
N ILE A 40 -35.64 11.36 27.69
CA ILE A 40 -36.77 10.49 28.03
C ILE A 40 -36.28 9.21 28.70
N ASN A 41 -36.41 9.17 30.03
CA ASN A 41 -36.25 7.94 30.79
C ASN A 41 -37.49 7.05 30.64
N PHE A 42 -37.56 6.28 29.55
CA PHE A 42 -38.58 5.25 29.36
C PHE A 42 -38.55 4.22 30.50
N GLU A 43 -39.73 3.75 30.92
CA GLU A 43 -39.80 2.65 31.89
C GLU A 43 -39.15 1.37 31.33
N LYS A 44 -38.45 0.62 32.20
CA LYS A 44 -37.77 -0.63 31.82
C LYS A 44 -38.77 -1.62 31.20
N GLY A 45 -38.37 -2.25 30.11
CA GLY A 45 -39.23 -3.15 29.34
C GLY A 45 -40.32 -2.49 28.50
N SER A 46 -40.52 -1.16 28.53
CA SER A 46 -41.64 -0.53 27.79
C SER A 46 -41.54 -0.70 26.27
N GLN A 47 -42.69 -0.72 25.59
CA GLN A 47 -42.77 -0.87 24.13
C GLN A 47 -42.00 0.21 23.36
N GLU A 48 -41.82 1.40 23.94
CA GLU A 48 -41.13 2.53 23.32
C GLU A 48 -39.61 2.35 23.41
N MET A 49 -39.09 1.87 24.55
CA MET A 49 -37.69 1.47 24.72
C MET A 49 -37.31 0.31 23.79
N GLN A 50 -38.09 -0.79 23.81
CA GLN A 50 -37.83 -1.94 22.94
C GLN A 50 -37.81 -1.56 21.44
N ARG A 51 -38.64 -0.58 21.05
CA ARG A 51 -38.72 -0.08 19.68
C ARG A 51 -37.55 0.84 19.32
N MET A 52 -37.02 1.60 20.27
CA MET A 52 -35.77 2.34 20.12
C MET A 52 -34.60 1.36 19.89
N GLU A 53 -34.45 0.35 20.73
CA GLU A 53 -33.35 -0.62 20.59
C GLU A 53 -33.49 -1.49 19.34
N TRP A 54 -34.71 -1.83 18.91
CA TRP A 54 -34.92 -2.48 17.61
C TRP A 54 -34.42 -1.62 16.43
N ASP A 55 -34.68 -0.32 16.44
CA ASP A 55 -34.19 0.60 15.40
C ASP A 55 -32.68 0.89 15.54
N ASN A 56 -32.11 0.76 16.75
CA ASN A 56 -30.67 0.84 17.04
C ASN A 56 -29.93 -0.39 16.48
N LEU A 57 -30.33 -1.59 16.89
CA LEU A 57 -29.87 -2.90 16.42
C LEU A 57 -29.88 -2.96 14.88
N LYS A 58 -30.97 -2.52 14.27
CA LYS A 58 -31.14 -2.43 12.81
C LYS A 58 -30.15 -1.47 12.13
N LYS A 59 -29.80 -0.34 12.76
CA LYS A 59 -28.74 0.56 12.25
C LYS A 59 -27.38 -0.10 12.38
N LYS A 60 -27.04 -0.63 13.58
CA LYS A 60 -25.74 -1.26 13.88
C LYS A 60 -25.47 -2.43 12.94
N ILE A 61 -26.37 -3.41 12.85
CA ILE A 61 -26.27 -4.54 11.90
C ILE A 61 -26.08 -4.07 10.45
N ASN A 62 -26.86 -3.08 9.99
CA ASN A 62 -26.70 -2.55 8.63
C ASN A 62 -25.36 -1.81 8.44
N GLY A 63 -24.85 -1.12 9.46
CA GLY A 63 -23.51 -0.50 9.42
C GLY A 63 -22.41 -1.55 9.27
N LEU A 64 -22.42 -2.56 10.13
CA LEU A 64 -21.44 -3.65 10.16
C LEU A 64 -21.41 -4.46 8.85
N VAL A 65 -22.58 -4.88 8.35
CA VAL A 65 -22.67 -5.64 7.08
C VAL A 65 -22.18 -4.82 5.88
N ASN A 66 -22.40 -3.50 5.86
CA ASN A 66 -21.90 -2.65 4.76
C ASN A 66 -20.41 -2.26 4.90
N LYS A 67 -19.76 -2.51 6.06
CA LYS A 67 -18.31 -2.32 6.28
C LYS A 67 -17.48 -3.58 5.99
N ALA A 68 -18.11 -4.73 5.76
CA ALA A 68 -17.45 -6.03 5.66
C ALA A 68 -16.58 -6.19 4.40
N ASN A 69 -15.27 -6.34 4.61
CA ASN A 69 -14.22 -6.63 3.63
C ASN A 69 -13.38 -7.83 4.12
N LYS A 70 -12.47 -8.36 3.29
CA LYS A 70 -11.59 -9.48 3.67
C LYS A 70 -10.79 -9.22 4.96
N SER A 71 -10.06 -8.09 4.99
CA SER A 71 -9.13 -7.76 6.08
C SER A 71 -9.78 -7.44 7.43
N ASN A 72 -11.03 -6.97 7.46
CA ASN A 72 -11.71 -6.57 8.70
C ASN A 72 -12.83 -7.53 9.15
N LEU A 73 -13.05 -8.63 8.41
CA LEU A 73 -14.14 -9.58 8.68
C LEU A 73 -14.12 -10.13 10.12
N LYS A 74 -12.93 -10.47 10.64
CA LYS A 74 -12.75 -10.99 12.01
C LYS A 74 -13.26 -10.02 13.08
N SER A 75 -12.95 -8.73 12.95
CA SER A 75 -13.44 -7.70 13.87
C SER A 75 -14.96 -7.51 13.75
N ILE A 76 -15.48 -7.43 12.53
CA ILE A 76 -16.91 -7.23 12.25
C ILE A 76 -17.75 -8.42 12.76
N VAL A 77 -17.22 -9.64 12.76
CA VAL A 77 -17.86 -10.81 13.39
C VAL A 77 -18.00 -10.62 14.91
N VAL A 78 -16.94 -10.18 15.59
CA VAL A 78 -16.98 -9.92 17.05
C VAL A 78 -17.95 -8.78 17.37
N GLU A 79 -17.91 -7.67 16.62
CA GLU A 79 -18.86 -6.56 16.74
C GLU A 79 -20.31 -6.99 16.46
N LEU A 80 -20.55 -7.94 15.55
CA LEU A 80 -21.88 -8.50 15.30
C LEU A 80 -22.35 -9.40 16.44
N PHE A 81 -21.49 -10.27 16.99
CA PHE A 81 -21.86 -11.12 18.14
C PHE A 81 -22.12 -10.31 19.42
N LYS A 82 -21.48 -9.14 19.62
CA LYS A 82 -21.82 -8.18 20.69
C LYS A 82 -23.31 -7.75 20.65
N LEU A 83 -23.98 -7.81 19.48
CA LEU A 83 -25.40 -7.45 19.29
C LEU A 83 -26.32 -8.67 19.42
N ASN A 84 -27.59 -8.50 19.85
CA ASN A 84 -28.56 -9.60 19.89
C ASN A 84 -28.99 -10.05 18.48
N LEU A 85 -28.28 -11.03 17.93
CA LEU A 85 -28.54 -11.59 16.61
C LEU A 85 -29.76 -12.53 16.57
N ASN A 86 -30.20 -13.09 17.70
CA ASN A 86 -31.44 -13.89 17.76
C ASN A 86 -32.67 -12.99 17.55
N ARG A 87 -32.78 -11.88 18.29
CA ARG A 87 -33.78 -10.83 18.04
C ARG A 87 -33.56 -10.19 16.66
N GLY A 88 -32.30 -9.96 16.29
CA GLY A 88 -31.90 -9.37 15.01
C GLY A 88 -32.03 -10.26 13.78
N LEU A 89 -32.38 -11.55 13.90
CA LEU A 89 -32.23 -12.57 12.87
C LEU A 89 -32.87 -12.19 11.52
N GLY A 90 -34.12 -11.71 11.56
CA GLY A 90 -34.83 -11.26 10.35
C GLY A 90 -34.19 -10.02 9.71
N LEU A 91 -33.65 -9.11 10.51
CA LEU A 91 -32.96 -7.90 10.07
C LEU A 91 -31.63 -8.25 9.40
N LEU A 92 -30.78 -9.04 10.09
CA LEU A 92 -29.46 -9.50 9.63
C LEU A 92 -29.54 -10.15 8.25
N VAL A 93 -30.40 -11.17 8.11
CA VAL A 93 -30.58 -11.89 6.85
C VAL A 93 -31.11 -10.96 5.75
N ARG A 94 -31.98 -10.01 6.09
CA ARG A 94 -32.47 -9.00 5.13
C ARG A 94 -31.39 -7.99 4.72
N THR A 95 -30.49 -7.59 5.62
CA THR A 95 -29.35 -6.71 5.29
C THR A 95 -28.33 -7.42 4.42
N LEU A 96 -27.99 -8.68 4.71
CA LEU A 96 -27.07 -9.50 3.91
C LEU A 96 -27.59 -9.67 2.46
N MET A 97 -28.84 -10.10 2.31
CA MET A 97 -29.47 -10.25 0.98
C MET A 97 -29.52 -8.92 0.21
N LYS A 98 -29.75 -7.80 0.90
CA LYS A 98 -29.75 -6.46 0.28
C LYS A 98 -28.34 -6.04 -0.15
N ALA A 99 -27.36 -6.09 0.75
CA ALA A 99 -25.98 -5.69 0.49
C ALA A 99 -25.39 -6.49 -0.68
N GLN A 100 -25.52 -7.82 -0.64
CA GLN A 100 -25.10 -8.70 -1.73
C GLN A 100 -25.77 -8.38 -3.07
N SER A 101 -27.08 -8.08 -3.08
CA SER A 101 -27.78 -7.69 -4.31
C SER A 101 -27.36 -6.32 -4.89
N GLN A 102 -26.74 -5.46 -4.07
CA GLN A 102 -26.19 -4.18 -4.49
C GLN A 102 -24.70 -4.27 -4.87
N ALA A 103 -23.98 -5.24 -4.31
CA ALA A 103 -22.52 -5.36 -4.41
C ALA A 103 -22.08 -6.83 -4.64
N LEU A 104 -22.47 -7.41 -5.78
CA LEU A 104 -22.21 -8.83 -6.09
C LEU A 104 -20.72 -9.21 -6.02
N GLY A 105 -19.81 -8.26 -6.25
CA GLY A 105 -18.36 -8.47 -6.12
C GLY A 105 -17.92 -8.92 -4.72
N PHE A 106 -18.67 -8.57 -3.67
CA PHE A 106 -18.38 -8.93 -2.28
C PHE A 106 -19.12 -10.20 -1.80
N THR A 107 -19.78 -10.95 -2.70
CA THR A 107 -20.57 -12.14 -2.32
C THR A 107 -19.75 -13.19 -1.58
N HIS A 108 -18.46 -13.34 -1.91
CA HIS A 108 -17.52 -14.22 -1.21
C HIS A 108 -17.32 -13.81 0.26
N VAL A 109 -17.07 -12.52 0.54
CA VAL A 109 -16.99 -11.98 1.92
C VAL A 109 -18.32 -12.16 2.67
N TYR A 110 -19.46 -11.94 2.02
CA TYR A 110 -20.77 -12.16 2.66
C TYR A 110 -21.07 -13.64 2.92
N ALA A 111 -20.51 -14.57 2.14
CA ALA A 111 -20.65 -16.01 2.38
C ALA A 111 -19.77 -16.46 3.55
N ALA A 112 -18.52 -16.01 3.63
CA ALA A 112 -17.63 -16.26 4.77
C ALA A 112 -18.20 -15.68 6.08
N LEU A 113 -18.71 -14.45 6.04
CA LEU A 113 -19.45 -13.86 7.18
C LEU A 113 -20.62 -14.74 7.63
N VAL A 114 -21.40 -15.28 6.69
CA VAL A 114 -22.50 -16.19 7.02
C VAL A 114 -22.00 -17.53 7.56
N ALA A 115 -20.89 -18.08 7.06
CA ALA A 115 -20.32 -19.34 7.55
C ALA A 115 -19.94 -19.25 9.04
N ILE A 116 -19.23 -18.18 9.42
CA ILE A 116 -18.80 -17.94 10.81
C ILE A 116 -20.01 -17.67 11.72
N LEU A 117 -21.03 -16.97 11.24
CA LEU A 117 -22.28 -16.80 11.98
C LEU A 117 -23.11 -18.10 12.06
N ASN A 118 -22.99 -18.99 11.08
CA ASN A 118 -23.76 -20.24 11.00
C ASN A 118 -23.19 -21.37 11.87
N SER A 119 -21.88 -21.44 12.09
CA SER A 119 -21.27 -22.42 13.01
C SER A 119 -21.72 -22.22 14.45
N LYS A 120 -22.02 -20.98 14.86
CA LYS A 120 -22.49 -20.65 16.22
C LYS A 120 -24.00 -20.36 16.30
N LEU A 121 -24.63 -19.84 15.24
CA LEU A 121 -26.08 -19.59 15.16
C LEU A 121 -26.69 -20.17 13.86
N PRO A 122 -26.94 -21.50 13.77
CA PRO A 122 -27.39 -22.17 12.54
C PRO A 122 -28.69 -21.62 11.92
N GLN A 123 -29.53 -20.97 12.73
CA GLN A 123 -30.76 -20.32 12.30
C GLN A 123 -30.51 -19.20 11.26
N VAL A 124 -29.32 -18.58 11.29
CA VAL A 124 -28.88 -17.57 10.31
C VAL A 124 -28.75 -18.18 8.91
N GLY A 125 -28.08 -19.34 8.81
CA GLY A 125 -27.94 -20.08 7.56
C GLY A 125 -29.27 -20.61 7.03
N GLU A 126 -30.05 -21.29 7.88
CA GLU A 126 -31.35 -21.87 7.50
C GLU A 126 -32.30 -20.79 6.94
N LEU A 127 -32.43 -19.65 7.63
CA LEU A 127 -33.31 -18.57 7.20
C LEU A 127 -32.80 -17.85 5.94
N LEU A 128 -31.48 -17.66 5.79
CA LEU A 128 -30.90 -17.07 4.60
C LEU A 128 -31.13 -17.95 3.37
N ILE A 129 -30.80 -19.24 3.44
CA ILE A 129 -31.01 -20.19 2.35
C ILE A 129 -32.49 -20.27 1.99
N SER A 130 -33.37 -20.39 3.00
CA SER A 130 -34.83 -20.39 2.82
C SER A 130 -35.32 -19.14 2.06
N ARG A 131 -34.82 -17.96 2.41
CA ARG A 131 -35.18 -16.69 1.77
C ARG A 131 -34.57 -16.54 0.37
N LEU A 132 -33.32 -16.97 0.14
CA LEU A 132 -32.66 -16.96 -1.17
C LEU A 132 -33.34 -17.89 -2.17
N VAL A 133 -33.67 -19.12 -1.78
CA VAL A 133 -34.42 -20.07 -2.64
C VAL A 133 -35.82 -19.53 -2.95
N LEU A 134 -36.50 -18.91 -1.98
CA LEU A 134 -37.79 -18.24 -2.22
C LEU A 134 -37.66 -16.97 -3.09
N GLN A 135 -36.56 -16.23 -3.00
CA GLN A 135 -36.26 -15.09 -3.87
C GLN A 135 -36.03 -15.56 -5.31
N PHE A 136 -35.19 -16.58 -5.51
CA PHE A 136 -34.97 -17.19 -6.82
C PHE A 136 -36.29 -17.72 -7.42
N LYS A 137 -37.08 -18.52 -6.68
CA LYS A 137 -38.40 -19.00 -7.11
C LYS A 137 -39.32 -17.87 -7.58
N LYS A 138 -39.32 -16.72 -6.89
CA LYS A 138 -40.12 -15.53 -7.23
C LYS A 138 -39.54 -14.75 -8.41
N ALA A 139 -38.22 -14.67 -8.54
CA ALA A 139 -37.52 -13.96 -9.62
C ALA A 139 -37.60 -14.72 -10.94
N PHE A 140 -37.38 -16.03 -10.92
CA PHE A 140 -37.43 -16.91 -12.09
C PHE A 140 -38.84 -16.94 -12.70
N LYS A 141 -39.89 -17.10 -11.89
CA LYS A 141 -41.30 -16.98 -12.32
C LYS A 141 -41.71 -15.59 -12.81
N ARG A 142 -40.83 -14.59 -12.71
CA ARG A 142 -41.03 -13.20 -13.19
C ARG A 142 -40.00 -12.80 -14.26
N ASN A 143 -39.17 -13.73 -14.74
CA ASN A 143 -38.05 -13.50 -15.66
C ASN A 143 -37.11 -12.34 -15.22
N ASN A 144 -36.95 -12.11 -13.92
CA ASN A 144 -36.05 -11.08 -13.40
C ASN A 144 -34.62 -11.63 -13.31
N LYS A 145 -33.86 -11.53 -14.40
CA LYS A 145 -32.46 -12.00 -14.51
C LYS A 145 -31.57 -11.50 -13.37
N VAL A 146 -31.65 -10.21 -13.02
CA VAL A 146 -30.78 -9.57 -12.02
C VAL A 146 -30.96 -10.20 -10.63
N LEU A 147 -32.21 -10.38 -10.19
CA LEU A 147 -32.51 -11.03 -8.92
C LEU A 147 -32.29 -12.54 -8.94
N CYS A 148 -32.39 -13.21 -10.10
CA CYS A 148 -31.98 -14.60 -10.22
C CYS A 148 -30.47 -14.71 -10.01
N LEU A 149 -29.68 -13.95 -10.78
CA LEU A 149 -28.21 -13.94 -10.73
C LEU A 149 -27.69 -13.66 -9.33
N SER A 150 -28.16 -12.60 -8.66
CA SER A 150 -27.70 -12.28 -7.30
C SER A 150 -27.98 -13.43 -6.32
N SER A 151 -29.18 -14.02 -6.39
CA SER A 151 -29.59 -15.13 -5.51
C SER A 151 -28.78 -16.40 -5.76
N THR A 152 -28.52 -16.73 -7.03
CA THR A 152 -27.77 -17.95 -7.40
C THR A 152 -26.29 -17.81 -7.14
N THR A 153 -25.69 -16.63 -7.35
CA THR A 153 -24.29 -16.36 -6.99
C THR A 153 -24.09 -16.43 -5.48
N PHE A 154 -25.06 -15.97 -4.67
CA PHE A 154 -24.98 -16.12 -3.21
C PHE A 154 -25.10 -17.59 -2.79
N LEU A 155 -26.06 -18.35 -3.33
CA LEU A 155 -26.18 -19.78 -3.07
C LEU A 155 -24.94 -20.58 -3.50
N ALA A 156 -24.27 -20.19 -4.60
CA ALA A 156 -23.01 -20.80 -5.03
C ALA A 156 -21.88 -20.58 -3.99
N HIS A 157 -21.61 -19.34 -3.57
CA HIS A 157 -20.59 -19.09 -2.54
C HIS A 157 -20.95 -19.71 -1.17
N LEU A 158 -22.23 -19.75 -0.78
CA LEU A 158 -22.68 -20.45 0.43
C LEU A 158 -22.52 -21.97 0.35
N THR A 159 -22.45 -22.53 -0.86
CA THR A 159 -22.16 -23.96 -1.08
C THR A 159 -20.66 -24.22 -0.98
N ASN A 160 -19.83 -23.35 -1.55
CA ASN A 160 -18.37 -23.40 -1.38
C ASN A 160 -17.93 -23.31 0.09
N ASN A 161 -18.61 -22.47 0.89
CA ASN A 161 -18.37 -22.31 2.33
C ASN A 161 -19.13 -23.36 3.20
N GLN A 162 -19.62 -24.44 2.58
CA GLN A 162 -20.37 -25.54 3.22
C GLN A 162 -21.57 -25.13 4.12
N VAL A 163 -22.12 -23.92 3.95
CA VAL A 163 -23.35 -23.49 4.64
C VAL A 163 -24.57 -24.19 4.04
N CYS A 164 -24.54 -24.47 2.73
CA CYS A 164 -25.60 -25.16 2.02
C CYS A 164 -25.07 -26.40 1.27
N HIS A 165 -25.83 -27.49 1.30
CA HIS A 165 -25.52 -28.70 0.55
C HIS A 165 -25.65 -28.48 -0.97
N GLU A 166 -24.73 -29.03 -1.76
CA GLU A 166 -24.61 -28.81 -3.21
C GLU A 166 -25.81 -29.30 -4.04
N ILE A 167 -26.69 -30.11 -3.45
CA ILE A 167 -27.97 -30.52 -4.04
C ILE A 167 -28.77 -29.31 -4.53
N ILE A 168 -28.83 -28.19 -3.77
CA ILE A 168 -29.59 -27.02 -4.21
C ILE A 168 -29.01 -26.41 -5.49
N VAL A 169 -27.67 -26.43 -5.63
CA VAL A 169 -26.96 -25.88 -6.79
C VAL A 169 -27.11 -26.79 -8.00
N LEU A 170 -27.05 -28.11 -7.80
CA LEU A 170 -27.30 -29.10 -8.85
C LEU A 170 -28.76 -29.04 -9.35
N GLU A 171 -29.73 -28.90 -8.45
CA GLU A 171 -31.15 -28.69 -8.81
C GLU A 171 -31.36 -27.36 -9.55
N LEU A 172 -30.68 -26.27 -9.15
CA LEU A 172 -30.70 -24.98 -9.86
C LEU A 172 -30.12 -25.10 -11.28
N LEU A 173 -28.96 -25.73 -11.43
CA LEU A 173 -28.31 -25.96 -12.73
C LEU A 173 -29.19 -26.81 -13.65
N HIS A 174 -29.82 -27.86 -13.12
CA HIS A 174 -30.74 -28.70 -13.88
C HIS A 174 -31.98 -27.93 -14.35
N LEU A 175 -32.60 -27.13 -13.46
CA LEU A 175 -33.76 -26.29 -13.80
C LEU A 175 -33.43 -25.26 -14.89
N LEU A 176 -32.27 -24.61 -14.81
CA LEU A 176 -31.81 -23.61 -15.79
C LEU A 176 -31.50 -24.23 -17.17
N LEU A 177 -30.92 -25.43 -17.22
CA LEU A 177 -30.53 -26.07 -18.48
C LEU A 177 -31.64 -26.88 -19.16
N ASN A 178 -32.70 -27.26 -18.43
CA ASN A 178 -33.85 -27.98 -19.02
C ASN A 178 -34.63 -27.16 -20.05
N ASN A 179 -34.65 -25.83 -19.93
CA ASN A 179 -35.23 -24.90 -20.92
C ASN A 179 -34.21 -23.81 -21.26
N ALA A 180 -33.13 -24.20 -21.95
CA ALA A 180 -31.98 -23.33 -22.24
C ALA A 180 -32.35 -22.09 -23.08
N THR A 181 -32.55 -20.98 -22.40
CA THR A 181 -32.58 -19.61 -22.93
C THR A 181 -31.27 -18.88 -22.61
N ASP A 182 -30.91 -17.86 -23.38
CA ASP A 182 -29.67 -17.10 -23.18
C ASP A 182 -29.50 -16.58 -21.75
N ASP A 183 -30.57 -16.06 -21.14
CA ASP A 183 -30.54 -15.59 -19.75
C ASP A 183 -30.34 -16.72 -18.74
N SER A 184 -30.97 -17.89 -18.94
CA SER A 184 -30.77 -19.05 -18.07
C SER A 184 -29.37 -19.66 -18.19
N VAL A 185 -28.76 -19.62 -19.39
CA VAL A 185 -27.40 -20.11 -19.61
C VAL A 185 -26.36 -19.12 -19.06
N ASP A 186 -26.58 -17.81 -19.18
CA ASP A 186 -25.77 -16.76 -18.53
C ASP A 186 -25.70 -16.99 -17.01
N ILE A 187 -26.85 -17.19 -16.36
CA ILE A 187 -26.95 -17.51 -14.92
C ILE A 187 -26.26 -18.86 -14.61
N CYS A 188 -26.48 -19.90 -15.42
CA CYS A 188 -25.85 -21.21 -15.26
C CYS A 188 -24.31 -21.13 -15.33
N CYS A 189 -23.77 -20.40 -16.30
CA CYS A 189 -22.33 -20.18 -16.43
C CYS A 189 -21.79 -19.38 -15.24
N GLY A 190 -22.55 -18.42 -14.70
CA GLY A 190 -22.20 -17.71 -13.46
C GLY A 190 -22.09 -18.63 -12.24
N ILE A 191 -23.02 -19.59 -12.08
CA ILE A 191 -22.99 -20.59 -11.00
C ILE A 191 -21.77 -21.49 -11.15
N VAL A 192 -21.60 -22.14 -12.31
CA VAL A 192 -20.49 -23.11 -12.54
C VAL A 192 -19.13 -22.42 -12.48
N LYS A 193 -19.04 -21.13 -12.82
CA LYS A 193 -17.80 -20.36 -12.67
C LYS A 193 -17.38 -20.19 -11.20
N VAL A 194 -18.33 -20.07 -10.27
CA VAL A 194 -18.07 -19.85 -8.83
C VAL A 194 -17.93 -21.16 -8.07
N SER A 195 -18.81 -22.14 -8.31
CA SER A 195 -18.84 -23.40 -7.55
C SER A 195 -18.31 -24.60 -8.31
N GLY A 196 -17.78 -24.42 -9.53
CA GLY A 196 -17.39 -25.52 -10.42
C GLY A 196 -16.20 -26.34 -9.92
N GLN A 197 -15.28 -25.76 -9.13
CA GLN A 197 -14.21 -26.50 -8.48
C GLN A 197 -14.78 -27.43 -7.40
N TYR A 198 -15.46 -26.89 -6.40
CA TYR A 198 -16.11 -27.65 -5.32
C TYR A 198 -17.04 -28.74 -5.85
N LEU A 199 -17.87 -28.42 -6.86
CA LEU A 199 -18.74 -29.39 -7.52
C LEU A 199 -17.96 -30.48 -8.28
N SER A 200 -16.72 -30.23 -8.72
CA SER A 200 -15.85 -31.24 -9.34
C SER A 200 -15.18 -32.15 -8.31
N GLU A 201 -14.88 -31.64 -7.12
CA GLU A 201 -14.29 -32.38 -6.00
C GLU A 201 -15.36 -33.26 -5.32
N VAL A 202 -16.49 -32.69 -4.93
CA VAL A 202 -17.58 -33.39 -4.22
C VAL A 202 -18.49 -34.20 -5.17
N SER A 203 -18.75 -33.69 -6.39
CA SER A 203 -19.83 -34.20 -7.24
C SER A 203 -19.45 -34.40 -8.72
N ALA A 204 -18.21 -34.84 -9.00
CA ALA A 204 -17.61 -34.99 -10.34
C ALA A 204 -18.55 -35.52 -11.46
N ASN A 205 -19.41 -36.50 -11.13
CA ASN A 205 -20.40 -37.08 -12.05
C ASN A 205 -21.53 -36.11 -12.41
N ALA A 206 -22.05 -35.35 -11.45
CA ALA A 206 -23.16 -34.41 -11.65
C ALA A 206 -22.71 -33.18 -12.45
N ILE A 207 -21.57 -32.57 -12.09
CA ILE A 207 -21.01 -31.45 -12.85
C ILE A 207 -20.62 -31.87 -14.28
N SER A 208 -20.20 -33.12 -14.50
CA SER A 208 -19.92 -33.62 -15.85
C SER A 208 -21.19 -33.77 -16.71
N GLN A 209 -22.34 -34.09 -16.13
CA GLN A 209 -23.63 -34.05 -16.83
C GLN A 209 -24.05 -32.61 -17.20
N VAL A 210 -23.78 -31.64 -16.32
CA VAL A 210 -24.01 -30.20 -16.60
C VAL A 210 -23.17 -29.74 -17.80
N PHE A 211 -21.88 -30.07 -17.84
CA PHE A 211 -21.03 -29.75 -19.01
C PHE A 211 -21.46 -30.47 -20.29
N GLU A 212 -21.95 -31.72 -20.22
CA GLU A 212 -22.48 -32.41 -21.40
C GLU A 212 -23.80 -31.77 -21.89
N LYS A 213 -24.64 -31.24 -21.00
CA LYS A 213 -25.80 -30.43 -21.38
C LYS A 213 -25.41 -29.11 -22.05
N LEU A 214 -24.39 -28.41 -21.54
CA LEU A 214 -23.84 -27.21 -22.18
C LEU A 214 -23.23 -27.51 -23.56
N ARG A 215 -22.58 -28.68 -23.73
CA ARG A 215 -22.11 -29.15 -25.04
C ARG A 215 -23.25 -29.39 -26.02
N GLN A 216 -24.34 -30.01 -25.58
CA GLN A 216 -25.54 -30.22 -26.42
C GLN A 216 -26.13 -28.88 -26.88
N ILE A 217 -26.28 -27.91 -25.98
CA ILE A 217 -26.78 -26.55 -26.30
C ILE A 217 -25.89 -25.84 -27.33
N LEU A 218 -24.56 -25.96 -27.20
CA LEU A 218 -23.59 -25.39 -28.14
C LEU A 218 -23.67 -26.06 -29.54
N GLN A 219 -23.85 -27.39 -29.59
CA GLN A 219 -24.01 -28.14 -30.84
C GLN A 219 -25.35 -27.90 -31.54
N GLU A 220 -26.43 -27.70 -30.78
CA GLU A 220 -27.75 -27.37 -31.33
C GLU A 220 -27.82 -25.93 -31.89
N GLY A 221 -26.90 -25.04 -31.50
CA GLY A 221 -26.76 -23.70 -32.08
C GLY A 221 -27.93 -22.74 -31.84
N ARG A 222 -28.85 -23.07 -30.92
CA ARG A 222 -30.10 -22.31 -30.68
C ARG A 222 -29.91 -21.01 -29.88
N VAL A 223 -28.80 -20.88 -29.17
CA VAL A 223 -28.46 -19.74 -28.31
C VAL A 223 -27.59 -18.71 -29.04
N GLU A 224 -27.61 -17.46 -28.61
CA GLU A 224 -26.86 -16.34 -29.23
C GLU A 224 -25.35 -16.57 -29.19
N LYS A 225 -24.60 -15.97 -30.13
CA LYS A 225 -23.13 -16.04 -30.18
C LYS A 225 -22.44 -15.59 -28.88
N ARG A 226 -23.03 -14.62 -28.17
CA ARG A 226 -22.58 -14.21 -26.82
C ARG A 226 -22.64 -15.38 -25.85
N THR A 227 -23.78 -16.07 -25.80
CA THR A 227 -24.03 -17.22 -24.93
C THR A 227 -23.12 -18.40 -25.30
N GLN A 228 -22.91 -18.64 -26.60
CA GLN A 228 -21.95 -19.64 -27.10
C GLN A 228 -20.53 -19.36 -26.57
N TYR A 229 -20.05 -18.12 -26.69
CA TYR A 229 -18.74 -17.71 -26.16
C TYR A 229 -18.65 -17.87 -24.62
N MET A 230 -19.73 -17.60 -23.88
CA MET A 230 -19.76 -17.84 -22.44
C MET A 230 -19.65 -19.32 -22.07
N ILE A 231 -20.19 -20.23 -22.89
CA ILE A 231 -19.99 -21.68 -22.74
C ILE A 231 -18.54 -22.06 -23.05
N GLU A 232 -17.95 -21.52 -24.13
CA GLU A 232 -16.54 -21.77 -24.51
C GLU A 232 -15.56 -21.32 -23.42
N VAL A 233 -15.76 -20.14 -22.84
CA VAL A 233 -14.97 -19.64 -21.70
C VAL A 233 -15.12 -20.54 -20.47
N LEU A 234 -16.31 -21.11 -20.22
CA LEU A 234 -16.51 -22.04 -19.11
C LEU A 234 -15.78 -23.38 -19.32
N PHE A 235 -15.75 -23.89 -20.56
CA PHE A 235 -14.90 -25.04 -20.91
C PHE A 235 -13.40 -24.73 -20.73
N GLN A 236 -12.97 -23.50 -21.00
CA GLN A 236 -11.59 -23.08 -20.75
C GLN A 236 -11.27 -23.06 -19.25
N ILE A 237 -12.12 -22.45 -18.42
CA ILE A 237 -11.94 -22.42 -16.96
C ILE A 237 -11.85 -23.84 -16.36
N ARG A 238 -12.67 -24.78 -16.84
CA ARG A 238 -12.58 -26.19 -16.45
C ARG A 238 -11.26 -26.83 -16.89
N ARG A 239 -10.77 -26.52 -18.10
CA ARG A 239 -9.51 -27.05 -18.65
C ARG A 239 -8.29 -26.55 -17.89
N ASP A 240 -8.32 -25.29 -17.44
CA ASP A 240 -7.22 -24.67 -16.71
C ASP A 240 -7.20 -25.05 -15.22
N GLY A 241 -8.26 -25.70 -14.73
CA GLY A 241 -8.39 -26.23 -13.38
C GLY A 241 -8.91 -25.22 -12.36
N TYR A 242 -9.79 -24.30 -12.76
CA TYR A 242 -10.42 -23.29 -11.90
C TYR A 242 -9.46 -22.35 -11.12
N LYS A 243 -8.19 -22.23 -11.53
CA LYS A 243 -7.15 -21.44 -10.83
C LYS A 243 -7.53 -20.01 -10.45
N ASP A 244 -8.30 -19.32 -11.31
CA ASP A 244 -8.75 -17.94 -11.06
C ASP A 244 -10.02 -17.87 -10.18
N PHE A 245 -10.60 -19.03 -9.81
CA PHE A 245 -11.88 -19.19 -9.10
C PHE A 245 -11.78 -20.32 -8.05
N PRO A 246 -10.94 -20.15 -7.00
CA PRO A 246 -10.83 -21.10 -5.89
C PRO A 246 -12.16 -21.24 -5.14
N VAL A 247 -12.30 -22.33 -4.37
CA VAL A 247 -13.51 -22.64 -3.60
C VAL A 247 -13.78 -21.55 -2.56
N VAL A 248 -12.82 -21.30 -1.66
CA VAL A 248 -12.78 -20.17 -0.72
C VAL A 248 -11.41 -19.49 -0.88
N ASP A 249 -11.32 -18.18 -0.62
CA ASP A 249 -10.05 -17.49 -0.51
C ASP A 249 -9.38 -17.83 0.84
N GLU A 250 -8.06 -18.06 0.87
CA GLU A 250 -7.32 -18.41 2.10
C GLU A 250 -7.49 -17.40 3.25
N GLU A 251 -7.68 -16.10 2.93
CA GLU A 251 -7.96 -15.05 3.94
C GLU A 251 -9.37 -15.15 4.57
N LEU A 252 -10.30 -15.85 3.91
CA LEU A 252 -11.71 -15.96 4.27
C LEU A 252 -12.10 -17.34 4.80
N ASP A 253 -11.21 -18.33 4.71
CA ASP A 253 -11.42 -19.65 5.28
C ASP A 253 -11.17 -19.61 6.80
N LEU A 254 -12.24 -19.29 7.54
CA LEU A 254 -12.21 -18.92 8.96
C LEU A 254 -13.08 -19.85 9.84
N VAL A 255 -13.45 -21.02 9.34
CA VAL A 255 -14.29 -22.01 10.04
C VAL A 255 -13.75 -23.41 9.78
N GLU A 256 -13.13 -24.03 10.79
CA GLU A 256 -12.62 -25.40 10.74
C GLU A 256 -13.70 -26.39 10.28
N GLU A 257 -13.34 -27.43 9.51
CA GLU A 257 -14.31 -28.38 8.91
C GLU A 257 -15.23 -29.05 9.94
N GLU A 258 -14.74 -29.29 11.17
CA GLU A 258 -15.52 -29.89 12.27
C GLU A 258 -16.64 -28.96 12.79
N ASP A 259 -16.50 -27.65 12.60
CA ASP A 259 -17.40 -26.59 13.08
C ASP A 259 -18.42 -26.18 11.99
N GLN A 260 -18.34 -26.75 10.77
CA GLN A 260 -19.17 -26.39 9.62
C GLN A 260 -20.54 -27.10 9.63
N ILE A 261 -21.63 -26.32 9.53
CA ILE A 261 -23.01 -26.82 9.64
C ILE A 261 -23.74 -26.71 8.28
N THR A 262 -23.80 -27.83 7.55
CA THR A 262 -24.39 -27.95 6.20
C THR A 262 -25.93 -28.08 6.22
N HIS A 263 -26.62 -27.05 5.72
CA HIS A 263 -28.09 -27.09 5.58
C HIS A 263 -28.55 -27.86 4.32
N LYS A 264 -29.38 -28.88 4.51
CA LYS A 264 -29.97 -29.72 3.45
C LYS A 264 -31.34 -29.20 3.01
N VAL A 265 -31.34 -28.23 2.10
CA VAL A 265 -32.54 -27.61 1.50
C VAL A 265 -32.69 -27.98 0.02
N ARG A 266 -33.92 -28.25 -0.44
CA ARG A 266 -34.25 -28.54 -1.85
C ARG A 266 -35.10 -27.46 -2.52
N LEU A 267 -35.07 -27.45 -3.84
CA LEU A 267 -35.83 -26.52 -4.68
C LEU A 267 -37.34 -26.77 -4.66
N ASP A 268 -37.85 -27.92 -4.23
CA ASP A 268 -39.31 -28.16 -4.10
C ASP A 268 -39.88 -27.94 -2.69
N ASP A 269 -39.03 -27.64 -1.70
CA ASP A 269 -39.47 -27.55 -0.31
C ASP A 269 -40.44 -26.40 -0.01
N LYS A 270 -41.32 -26.63 0.97
CA LYS A 270 -42.33 -25.68 1.49
C LYS A 270 -41.73 -24.67 2.47
N LEU A 271 -40.70 -23.98 2.01
CA LEU A 271 -39.89 -23.03 2.78
C LEU A 271 -40.73 -21.84 3.30
N LYS A 272 -40.41 -21.37 4.51
CA LYS A 272 -41.05 -20.21 5.15
C LYS A 272 -40.08 -19.01 5.13
N ALA A 273 -40.49 -17.90 4.51
CA ALA A 273 -39.67 -16.68 4.48
C ALA A 273 -39.54 -15.97 5.84
N GLN A 274 -40.41 -16.28 6.80
CA GLN A 274 -40.48 -15.64 8.12
C GLN A 274 -40.43 -14.10 8.05
N ASP A 275 -41.19 -13.50 7.12
CA ASP A 275 -41.16 -12.05 6.87
C ASP A 275 -41.57 -11.21 8.10
N GLY A 276 -42.32 -11.80 9.04
CA GLY A 276 -42.69 -11.20 10.31
C GLY A 276 -41.55 -11.04 11.32
N LEU A 277 -40.34 -11.55 11.04
CA LEU A 277 -39.10 -11.23 11.78
C LEU A 277 -38.45 -9.92 11.29
N ASN A 278 -38.95 -9.31 10.22
CA ASN A 278 -38.41 -8.07 9.66
C ASN A 278 -39.06 -6.80 10.25
N VAL A 279 -39.99 -6.97 11.19
CA VAL A 279 -40.90 -5.93 11.70
C VAL A 279 -40.89 -6.00 13.23
N PHE A 280 -40.80 -4.84 13.88
CA PHE A 280 -40.88 -4.75 15.33
C PHE A 280 -42.18 -5.35 15.87
N LYS A 281 -42.06 -6.10 16.96
CA LYS A 281 -43.16 -6.57 17.80
C LYS A 281 -42.79 -6.26 19.25
N PHE A 282 -43.79 -5.95 20.07
CA PHE A 282 -43.59 -5.91 21.51
C PHE A 282 -43.31 -7.32 22.03
N ASP A 283 -42.34 -7.43 22.93
CA ASP A 283 -41.90 -8.67 23.56
C ASP A 283 -42.18 -8.58 25.07
N PRO A 284 -43.15 -9.32 25.62
CA PRO A 284 -43.41 -9.32 27.07
C PRO A 284 -42.22 -9.82 27.89
N ASP A 285 -41.43 -10.73 27.32
CA ASP A 285 -40.34 -11.45 27.99
C ASP A 285 -38.96 -10.91 27.58
N TYR A 286 -38.90 -9.62 27.21
CA TYR A 286 -37.72 -8.95 26.65
C TYR A 286 -36.44 -9.18 27.47
N ASP A 287 -36.51 -8.95 28.78
CA ASP A 287 -35.35 -9.09 29.68
C ASP A 287 -34.86 -10.55 29.78
N LEU A 288 -35.74 -11.54 29.58
CA LEU A 288 -35.36 -12.95 29.53
C LEU A 288 -34.64 -13.28 28.21
N HIS A 289 -35.19 -12.86 27.07
CA HIS A 289 -34.56 -13.09 25.76
C HIS A 289 -33.22 -12.33 25.58
N GLU A 290 -33.04 -11.18 26.23
CA GLU A 290 -31.71 -10.51 26.29
C GLU A 290 -30.74 -11.28 27.21
N ALA A 291 -31.19 -11.81 28.36
CA ALA A 291 -30.35 -12.60 29.25
C ALA A 291 -29.94 -13.95 28.61
N GLU A 292 -30.86 -14.63 27.92
CA GLU A 292 -30.56 -15.82 27.11
C GLU A 292 -29.49 -15.51 26.06
N TYR A 293 -29.67 -14.45 25.26
CA TYR A 293 -28.64 -14.08 24.28
C TYR A 293 -27.32 -13.67 24.94
N ALA A 294 -27.32 -13.01 26.10
CA ALA A 294 -26.09 -12.69 26.83
C ALA A 294 -25.32 -13.96 27.24
N THR A 295 -26.00 -15.03 27.66
CA THR A 295 -25.33 -16.32 27.95
C THR A 295 -24.67 -16.92 26.69
N VAL A 296 -25.39 -16.96 25.56
CA VAL A 296 -24.86 -17.46 24.28
C VAL A 296 -23.70 -16.59 23.75
N ARG A 297 -23.81 -15.26 23.87
CA ARG A 297 -22.73 -14.32 23.53
C ARG A 297 -21.47 -14.57 24.35
N ASN A 298 -21.62 -14.77 25.66
CA ASN A 298 -20.50 -14.98 26.59
C ASN A 298 -19.88 -16.38 26.44
N GLU A 299 -20.62 -17.36 25.91
CA GLU A 299 -20.10 -18.65 25.45
C GLU A 299 -19.28 -18.51 24.14
N ILE A 300 -19.77 -17.72 23.18
CA ILE A 300 -19.10 -17.50 21.88
C ILE A 300 -17.84 -16.64 21.99
N LEU A 301 -17.87 -15.56 22.77
CA LEU A 301 -16.77 -14.58 22.88
C LEU A 301 -15.82 -14.86 24.05
N GLY A 302 -16.20 -15.74 24.99
CA GLY A 302 -15.47 -15.95 26.23
C GLY A 302 -15.71 -14.85 27.28
N ARG A 303 -15.44 -15.16 28.55
CA ARG A 303 -15.70 -14.25 29.69
C ARG A 303 -14.70 -13.09 29.81
N GLU A 304 -13.54 -13.20 29.17
CA GLU A 304 -12.50 -12.15 29.20
C GLU A 304 -12.90 -10.88 28.40
N ALA A 305 -14.00 -10.94 27.65
CA ALA A 305 -14.54 -9.81 26.91
C ALA A 305 -15.39 -8.82 27.75
N GLU A 306 -15.57 -9.06 29.06
CA GLU A 306 -16.43 -8.22 29.92
C GLU A 306 -15.66 -7.11 30.68
N ASP A 307 -14.33 -7.21 30.82
CA ASP A 307 -13.50 -6.27 31.62
C ASP A 307 -12.96 -5.04 30.84
N VAL A 308 -13.39 -4.82 29.58
CA VAL A 308 -12.93 -3.69 28.75
C VAL A 308 -14.11 -2.98 28.06
N GLU A 309 -14.93 -2.25 28.82
CA GLU A 309 -15.68 -1.02 28.40
C GLU A 309 -16.54 -0.43 29.56
N GLU A 310 -15.94 0.02 30.67
CA GLU A 310 -16.56 1.00 31.60
C GLU A 310 -15.70 2.26 31.80
N TYR A 311 -15.33 2.92 30.69
CA TYR A 311 -14.74 4.27 30.75
C TYR A 311 -15.13 5.14 29.55
N GLY A 312 -15.91 6.19 29.82
CA GLY A 312 -15.94 7.42 29.02
C GLY A 312 -16.70 7.35 27.69
N ASP A 313 -18.01 7.52 27.73
CA ASP A 313 -18.83 7.81 26.55
C ASP A 313 -18.46 9.20 25.98
N VAL A 314 -17.81 9.22 24.81
CA VAL A 314 -17.46 10.43 24.06
C VAL A 314 -17.68 10.16 22.56
N GLU A 315 -18.91 10.32 22.10
CA GLU A 315 -19.21 10.31 20.66
C GLU A 315 -18.43 11.44 19.94
N VAL A 316 -17.47 11.08 19.09
CA VAL A 316 -16.79 12.03 18.20
C VAL A 316 -17.71 12.43 17.05
N GLU A 317 -17.85 13.72 16.77
CA GLU A 317 -18.75 14.24 15.74
C GLU A 317 -18.28 13.92 14.30
N GLU A 318 -19.15 13.33 13.49
CA GLU A 318 -18.94 13.14 12.04
C GLU A 318 -19.07 14.47 11.26
N ASP A 319 -18.13 15.41 11.40
CA ASP A 319 -17.99 16.52 10.44
C ASP A 319 -16.57 17.16 10.41
N GLN A 320 -15.52 16.34 10.23
CA GLN A 320 -14.17 16.84 9.89
C GLN A 320 -13.35 15.83 9.06
N VAL A 321 -13.79 15.57 7.82
CA VAL A 321 -13.02 14.77 6.86
C VAL A 321 -12.05 15.66 6.08
N LEU A 322 -10.81 15.81 6.59
CA LEU A 322 -9.55 15.99 5.85
C LEU A 322 -8.39 16.26 6.82
N GLU A 323 -7.19 15.79 6.46
CA GLU A 323 -5.91 15.98 7.18
C GLU A 323 -5.78 15.41 8.61
N GLU A 324 -5.75 14.08 8.74
CA GLU A 324 -4.80 13.42 9.66
C GLU A 324 -4.49 11.98 9.20
N GLN A 325 -3.56 11.86 8.24
CA GLN A 325 -2.96 10.59 7.81
C GLN A 325 -1.45 10.62 8.07
N LYS A 326 -1.04 10.24 9.28
CA LYS A 326 0.32 9.78 9.66
C LYS A 326 0.35 9.29 11.11
N GLU A 327 1.40 8.54 11.45
CA GLU A 327 1.78 8.15 12.82
C GLU A 327 0.80 7.19 13.54
N ALA A 328 0.48 6.06 12.87
CA ALA A 328 -0.11 4.87 13.51
C ALA A 328 0.31 3.54 12.83
N GLU A 329 1.54 3.44 12.33
CA GLU A 329 2.11 2.21 11.74
C GLU A 329 3.40 1.79 12.46
N GLU A 330 3.25 1.16 13.63
CA GLU A 330 4.19 0.16 14.15
C GLU A 330 3.48 -0.72 15.19
N GLN A 331 3.88 -1.98 15.32
CA GLN A 331 3.28 -2.99 16.22
C GLN A 331 1.83 -3.40 15.92
N ASN A 332 1.64 -4.29 14.93
CA ASN A 332 0.75 -5.46 15.09
C ASN A 332 1.04 -6.51 14.00
N ALA A 333 2.10 -7.29 14.25
CA ALA A 333 2.47 -8.46 13.44
C ALA A 333 2.73 -9.67 14.35
N ASP A 334 1.64 -10.25 14.87
CA ASP A 334 1.53 -11.69 15.07
C ASP A 334 0.05 -12.11 14.98
N GLY A 335 -0.24 -13.39 14.77
CA GLY A 335 -1.60 -13.85 14.43
C GLY A 335 -2.01 -15.18 15.05
N GLY A 336 -3.33 -15.35 15.18
CA GLY A 336 -3.97 -16.64 15.45
C GLY A 336 -4.11 -16.98 16.92
N LYS A 337 -5.36 -17.16 17.38
CA LYS A 337 -5.65 -17.68 18.72
C LYS A 337 -6.97 -18.46 18.73
N THR A 338 -6.88 -19.75 18.44
CA THR A 338 -7.83 -20.77 18.89
C THR A 338 -7.32 -21.35 20.23
N PRO A 339 -8.17 -21.98 21.06
CA PRO A 339 -7.98 -21.97 22.50
C PRO A 339 -6.96 -22.99 23.06
N SER A 340 -6.42 -22.63 24.23
CA SER A 340 -5.81 -23.51 25.25
C SER A 340 -4.54 -24.30 24.91
N THR A 341 -3.68 -23.80 24.01
CA THR A 341 -2.22 -23.93 24.24
C THR A 341 -1.73 -22.77 25.11
N LEU A 342 -0.80 -23.05 26.03
CA LEU A 342 -0.02 -21.99 26.69
C LEU A 342 0.77 -21.23 25.61
N GLU A 343 0.67 -19.91 25.57
CA GLU A 343 1.57 -19.09 24.74
C GLU A 343 3.00 -19.18 25.27
N ILE A 344 3.75 -20.14 24.73
CA ILE A 344 5.18 -20.24 24.94
C ILE A 344 5.83 -19.10 24.13
N LYS A 345 5.90 -17.92 24.75
CA LYS A 345 6.64 -16.77 24.23
C LYS A 345 8.10 -17.19 24.06
N ASP A 346 8.52 -17.45 22.82
CA ASP A 346 9.89 -17.90 22.54
C ASP A 346 10.88 -16.75 22.82
N MET A 347 11.59 -16.86 23.93
CA MET A 347 12.68 -15.96 24.32
C MET A 347 14.04 -16.39 23.74
N THR A 348 14.08 -17.39 22.85
CA THR A 348 15.31 -18.07 22.41
C THR A 348 15.69 -17.89 20.94
N ASP A 349 14.96 -17.05 20.19
CA ASP A 349 15.26 -16.64 18.80
C ASP A 349 15.60 -17.83 17.86
N THR A 350 14.95 -18.97 18.07
CA THR A 350 15.30 -20.23 17.40
C THR A 350 15.11 -20.15 15.89
N ASN A 351 13.98 -19.59 15.46
CA ASN A 351 13.63 -19.40 14.05
C ASN A 351 14.59 -18.43 13.35
N LEU A 352 14.89 -17.27 13.95
CA LEU A 352 15.86 -16.30 13.43
C LEU A 352 17.28 -16.91 13.33
N THR A 353 17.67 -17.69 14.33
CA THR A 353 18.95 -18.40 14.36
C THR A 353 19.03 -19.47 13.25
N ASN A 354 17.95 -20.21 13.01
CA ASN A 354 17.89 -21.23 11.96
C ASN A 354 17.81 -20.60 10.55
N PHE A 355 17.15 -19.47 10.39
CA PHE A 355 17.19 -18.66 9.16
C PHE A 355 18.61 -18.18 8.85
N ARG A 356 19.28 -17.53 9.81
CA ARG A 356 20.69 -17.08 9.67
C ARG A 356 21.64 -18.24 9.33
N LYS A 357 21.51 -19.41 9.98
CA LYS A 357 22.26 -20.63 9.63
C LYS A 357 22.01 -21.06 8.18
N THR A 358 20.75 -21.03 7.72
CA THR A 358 20.38 -21.44 6.36
C THR A 358 21.01 -20.53 5.30
N ILE A 359 20.94 -19.21 5.50
CA ILE A 359 21.60 -18.22 4.62
C ILE A 359 23.13 -18.42 4.62
N TYR A 360 23.76 -18.58 5.79
CA TYR A 360 25.20 -18.84 5.88
C TYR A 360 25.62 -20.13 5.15
N LEU A 361 24.84 -21.22 5.30
CA LEU A 361 25.08 -22.50 4.61
C LEU A 361 24.92 -22.37 3.08
N ILE A 362 24.00 -21.53 2.60
CA ILE A 362 23.90 -21.22 1.16
C ILE A 362 25.13 -20.44 0.68
N LEU A 363 25.53 -19.38 1.39
CA LEU A 363 26.67 -18.54 1.04
C LEU A 363 28.03 -19.27 1.08
N LYS A 364 28.18 -20.27 1.96
CA LYS A 364 29.38 -21.13 1.99
C LYS A 364 29.27 -22.38 1.12
N GLY A 365 28.05 -22.73 0.68
CA GLY A 365 27.74 -23.93 -0.12
C GLY A 365 27.42 -23.64 -1.58
N SER A 366 27.74 -22.44 -2.08
CA SER A 366 27.68 -22.08 -3.51
C SER A 366 29.06 -21.67 -4.01
N MET A 367 29.39 -22.05 -5.24
CA MET A 367 30.71 -21.81 -5.84
C MET A 367 30.75 -20.50 -6.64
N SER A 368 29.60 -19.97 -7.08
CA SER A 368 29.49 -18.69 -7.79
C SER A 368 28.46 -17.76 -7.15
N PRO A 369 28.60 -16.43 -7.31
CA PRO A 369 27.61 -15.46 -6.85
C PRO A 369 26.22 -15.72 -7.43
N ASP A 370 26.14 -16.11 -8.71
CA ASP A 370 24.87 -16.40 -9.39
C ASP A 370 24.14 -17.60 -8.77
N GLU A 371 24.90 -18.64 -8.38
CA GLU A 371 24.34 -19.78 -7.66
C GLU A 371 23.87 -19.39 -6.25
N ALA A 372 24.62 -18.51 -5.55
CA ALA A 372 24.26 -17.99 -4.24
C ALA A 372 22.94 -17.19 -4.30
N VAL A 373 22.85 -16.21 -5.21
CA VAL A 373 21.67 -15.37 -5.42
C VAL A 373 20.46 -16.21 -5.83
N HIS A 374 20.62 -17.14 -6.78
CA HIS A 374 19.52 -18.02 -7.18
C HIS A 374 19.03 -18.93 -6.04
N LYS A 375 19.94 -19.45 -5.19
CA LYS A 375 19.57 -20.21 -3.98
C LYS A 375 18.84 -19.34 -2.94
N ILE A 376 19.28 -18.10 -2.72
CA ILE A 376 18.65 -17.14 -1.81
C ILE A 376 17.23 -16.79 -2.29
N LEU A 377 17.07 -16.34 -3.54
CA LEU A 377 15.77 -15.97 -4.10
C LEU A 377 14.77 -17.14 -4.09
N LYS A 378 15.24 -18.37 -4.29
CA LYS A 378 14.41 -19.59 -4.24
C LYS A 378 13.82 -19.89 -2.86
N LEU A 379 14.30 -19.27 -1.78
CA LEU A 379 13.72 -19.41 -0.44
C LEU A 379 12.39 -18.66 -0.26
N GLY A 380 12.02 -17.73 -1.15
CA GLY A 380 10.79 -16.95 -1.01
C GLY A 380 10.80 -16.01 0.20
N ILE A 381 11.94 -15.36 0.45
CA ILE A 381 12.16 -14.44 1.57
C ILE A 381 11.18 -13.26 1.50
N ARG A 382 10.56 -12.92 2.64
CA ARG A 382 9.68 -11.75 2.78
C ARG A 382 10.51 -10.46 2.78
N HIS A 383 9.95 -9.35 2.28
CA HIS A 383 10.65 -8.06 2.26
C HIS A 383 11.12 -7.60 3.65
N GLU A 384 10.37 -7.93 4.71
CA GLU A 384 10.71 -7.69 6.12
C GLU A 384 11.89 -8.53 6.64
N ASP A 385 12.37 -9.52 5.89
CA ASP A 385 13.49 -10.39 6.25
C ASP A 385 14.72 -10.23 5.33
N GLU A 386 14.64 -9.36 4.31
CA GLU A 386 15.77 -9.06 3.40
C GLU A 386 16.95 -8.41 4.15
N ASP A 387 16.66 -7.59 5.17
CA ASP A 387 17.63 -6.98 6.07
C ASP A 387 18.51 -8.03 6.77
N LYS A 388 17.91 -9.10 7.30
CA LYS A 388 18.58 -10.20 8.01
C LYS A 388 19.44 -11.04 7.06
N VAL A 389 19.08 -11.11 5.79
CA VAL A 389 19.89 -11.75 4.73
C VAL A 389 21.11 -10.89 4.40
N VAL A 390 20.94 -9.58 4.26
CA VAL A 390 22.05 -8.64 4.04
C VAL A 390 22.99 -8.59 5.25
N ASP A 391 22.45 -8.55 6.46
CA ASP A 391 23.20 -8.67 7.72
C ASP A 391 24.05 -9.94 7.74
N MET A 392 23.46 -11.09 7.39
CA MET A 392 24.18 -12.37 7.33
C MET A 392 25.22 -12.40 6.20
N LEU A 393 24.99 -11.74 5.06
CA LEU A 393 25.97 -11.60 3.97
C LEU A 393 27.19 -10.77 4.42
N VAL A 394 26.96 -9.62 5.06
CA VAL A 394 28.03 -8.74 5.58
C VAL A 394 28.79 -9.44 6.71
N LYS A 395 28.10 -10.14 7.62
CA LYS A 395 28.73 -10.93 8.69
C LYS A 395 29.50 -12.15 8.15
N ALA A 396 29.04 -12.80 7.08
CA ALA A 396 29.81 -13.86 6.42
C ALA A 396 31.11 -13.32 5.79
N CYS A 397 31.04 -12.16 5.12
CA CYS A 397 32.19 -11.46 4.55
C CYS A 397 33.20 -10.98 5.63
N SER A 398 32.70 -10.49 6.77
CA SER A 398 33.54 -9.98 7.86
C SER A 398 34.38 -11.07 8.55
N GLN A 399 33.91 -12.32 8.52
CA GLN A 399 34.60 -13.47 9.12
C GLN A 399 35.60 -14.16 8.16
N GLU A 400 35.75 -13.71 6.92
CA GLU A 400 36.82 -14.23 6.04
C GLU A 400 38.20 -13.73 6.48
N ASN A 401 39.25 -14.54 6.27
CA ASN A 401 40.63 -14.11 6.48
C ASN A 401 41.02 -12.94 5.57
N THR A 402 40.45 -12.87 4.36
CA THR A 402 40.69 -11.83 3.36
C THR A 402 39.40 -11.53 2.60
N TYR A 403 39.13 -10.26 2.31
CA TYR A 403 38.01 -9.86 1.45
C TYR A 403 38.01 -10.63 0.12
N SER A 404 36.81 -11.08 -0.30
CA SER A 404 36.58 -11.75 -1.56
C SER A 404 35.46 -11.04 -2.31
N LYS A 405 35.72 -10.66 -3.58
CA LYS A 405 34.73 -10.02 -4.45
C LYS A 405 33.47 -10.86 -4.69
N TYR A 406 33.51 -12.16 -4.37
CA TYR A 406 32.32 -13.02 -4.30
C TYR A 406 31.17 -12.39 -3.52
N TYR A 407 31.45 -11.81 -2.34
CA TYR A 407 30.41 -11.19 -1.51
C TYR A 407 29.88 -9.91 -2.15
N GLY A 408 30.76 -9.03 -2.63
CA GLY A 408 30.38 -7.79 -3.31
C GLY A 408 29.48 -8.03 -4.53
N VAL A 409 29.90 -8.93 -5.43
CA VAL A 409 29.12 -9.31 -6.63
C VAL A 409 27.82 -10.05 -6.27
N THR A 410 27.75 -10.73 -5.11
CA THR A 410 26.48 -11.28 -4.59
C THR A 410 25.53 -10.16 -4.16
N GLY A 411 26.04 -9.11 -3.52
CA GLY A 411 25.25 -7.93 -3.14
C GLY A 411 24.77 -7.11 -4.34
N GLU A 412 25.66 -6.81 -5.28
CA GLU A 412 25.37 -6.18 -6.57
C GLU A 412 24.19 -6.88 -7.27
N LYS A 413 24.28 -8.21 -7.40
CA LYS A 413 23.26 -9.02 -8.08
C LYS A 413 21.95 -9.12 -7.31
N LEU A 414 21.93 -8.96 -5.99
CA LEU A 414 20.69 -8.84 -5.20
C LEU A 414 20.01 -7.49 -5.40
N CYS A 415 20.76 -6.38 -5.30
CA CYS A 415 20.26 -5.04 -5.62
C CYS A 415 19.65 -4.96 -7.04
N GLY A 416 20.26 -5.66 -8.00
CA GLY A 416 19.77 -5.74 -9.38
C GLY A 416 18.44 -6.45 -9.58
N GLN A 417 17.90 -7.20 -8.59
CA GLN A 417 16.63 -7.92 -8.75
C GLN A 417 15.41 -7.05 -8.45
N THR A 418 15.42 -6.34 -7.32
CA THR A 418 14.25 -5.63 -6.79
C THR A 418 14.70 -4.50 -5.88
N LYS A 419 14.00 -3.36 -5.91
CA LYS A 419 14.38 -2.14 -5.18
C LYS A 419 14.36 -2.30 -3.65
N SER A 420 13.62 -3.27 -3.12
CA SER A 420 13.61 -3.62 -1.69
C SER A 420 15.02 -3.97 -1.19
N TRP A 421 15.77 -4.78 -1.94
CA TRP A 421 17.14 -5.17 -1.60
C TRP A 421 18.04 -3.94 -1.48
N ALA A 422 17.97 -2.99 -2.40
CA ALA A 422 18.76 -1.75 -2.34
C ALA A 422 18.43 -0.93 -1.07
N SER A 423 17.16 -0.88 -0.65
CA SER A 423 16.76 -0.28 0.63
C SER A 423 17.27 -1.06 1.85
N ALA A 424 17.25 -2.40 1.81
CA ALA A 424 17.82 -3.24 2.86
C ALA A 424 19.34 -3.07 2.98
N PHE A 425 20.06 -2.98 1.86
CA PHE A 425 21.50 -2.64 1.84
C PHE A 425 21.78 -1.25 2.41
N ALA A 426 20.95 -0.24 2.10
CA ALA A 426 21.10 1.10 2.69
C ALA A 426 20.81 1.13 4.21
N PHE A 427 19.81 0.38 4.68
CA PHE A 427 19.51 0.23 6.11
C PHE A 427 20.67 -0.45 6.86
N VAL A 428 21.12 -1.61 6.37
CA VAL A 428 22.20 -2.38 6.99
C VAL A 428 23.56 -1.65 6.88
N PHE A 429 23.77 -0.79 5.87
CA PHE A 429 24.94 0.11 5.84
C PHE A 429 24.96 1.06 7.05
N ARG A 430 23.81 1.68 7.39
CA ARG A 430 23.70 2.57 8.56
C ARG A 430 23.95 1.82 9.87
N GLU A 431 23.28 0.68 10.10
CA GLU A 431 23.48 -0.12 11.33
C GLU A 431 24.94 -0.57 11.47
N ASN A 432 25.58 -1.01 10.37
CA ASN A 432 27.01 -1.33 10.39
C ASN A 432 27.86 -0.10 10.74
N TYR A 433 27.62 1.07 10.12
CA TYR A 433 28.42 2.27 10.39
C TYR A 433 28.32 2.72 11.86
N GLU A 434 27.12 2.68 12.44
CA GLU A 434 26.89 2.98 13.85
C GLU A 434 27.57 1.96 14.79
N THR A 435 27.68 0.69 14.39
CA THR A 435 28.27 -0.39 15.20
C THR A 435 29.74 -0.71 14.91
N ILE A 436 30.38 -0.03 13.94
CA ILE A 436 31.79 -0.21 13.51
C ILE A 436 32.79 -0.33 14.65
N TYR A 437 32.58 0.39 15.76
CA TYR A 437 33.48 0.39 16.92
C TYR A 437 33.60 -0.98 17.62
N ARG A 438 32.71 -1.93 17.30
CA ARG A 438 32.73 -3.32 17.80
C ARG A 438 33.56 -4.27 16.91
N LEU A 439 33.98 -3.83 15.72
CA LEU A 439 34.69 -4.68 14.75
C LEU A 439 36.21 -4.59 14.92
N GLU A 440 36.87 -5.75 14.93
CA GLU A 440 38.33 -5.85 14.90
C GLU A 440 38.91 -5.45 13.53
N SER A 441 40.22 -5.20 13.49
CA SER A 441 40.88 -4.61 12.31
C SER A 441 40.81 -5.43 11.01
N ASN A 442 40.61 -6.76 11.07
CA ASN A 442 40.46 -7.59 9.87
C ASN A 442 38.99 -7.66 9.38
N PRO A 443 37.99 -7.98 10.23
CA PRO A 443 36.58 -7.83 9.87
C PRO A 443 36.23 -6.44 9.36
N LEU A 444 36.74 -5.39 10.02
CA LEU A 444 36.53 -4.00 9.61
C LEU A 444 37.06 -3.72 8.20
N ARG A 445 38.25 -4.25 7.84
CA ARG A 445 38.80 -4.14 6.47
C ARG A 445 37.89 -4.80 5.44
N ASN A 446 37.43 -6.03 5.71
CA ASN A 446 36.59 -6.76 4.75
C ASN A 446 35.24 -6.08 4.54
N VAL A 447 34.59 -5.64 5.62
CA VAL A 447 33.31 -4.89 5.55
C VAL A 447 33.50 -3.55 4.82
N SER A 448 34.64 -2.88 5.00
CA SER A 448 34.96 -1.65 4.26
C SER A 448 35.14 -1.89 2.76
N LYS A 449 35.88 -2.93 2.36
CA LYS A 449 36.05 -3.28 0.94
C LYS A 449 34.73 -3.75 0.32
N PHE A 450 33.91 -4.50 1.06
CA PHE A 450 32.55 -4.87 0.63
C PHE A 450 31.70 -3.64 0.29
N TRP A 451 31.60 -2.67 1.20
CA TRP A 451 30.79 -1.47 0.94
C TRP A 451 31.40 -0.53 -0.10
N GLY A 452 32.73 -0.46 -0.21
CA GLY A 452 33.39 0.26 -1.30
C GLY A 452 33.05 -0.32 -2.68
N HIS A 453 33.00 -1.66 -2.80
CA HIS A 453 32.57 -2.33 -4.03
C HIS A 453 31.08 -2.10 -4.36
N MET A 454 30.20 -2.11 -3.35
CA MET A 454 28.77 -1.78 -3.52
C MET A 454 28.54 -0.34 -3.98
N LEU A 455 29.41 0.60 -3.59
CA LEU A 455 29.38 2.00 -4.03
C LEU A 455 30.02 2.20 -5.42
N SER A 456 31.05 1.44 -5.79
CA SER A 456 31.65 1.53 -7.14
C SER A 456 30.80 0.90 -8.23
N SER A 457 29.98 -0.11 -7.88
CA SER A 457 29.04 -0.77 -8.81
C SER A 457 27.68 -0.04 -8.91
N ASP A 458 27.53 1.11 -8.23
CA ASP A 458 26.28 1.87 -8.08
C ASP A 458 25.09 1.04 -7.56
N ALA A 459 25.36 -0.11 -6.93
CA ALA A 459 24.38 -0.99 -6.31
C ALA A 459 23.89 -0.45 -4.96
N LEU A 460 24.68 0.40 -4.30
CA LEU A 460 24.28 1.23 -3.17
C LEU A 460 24.33 2.71 -3.58
N GLY A 461 23.25 3.45 -3.33
CA GLY A 461 23.20 4.88 -3.59
C GLY A 461 24.14 5.67 -2.68
N TRP A 462 24.89 6.61 -3.26
CA TRP A 462 25.85 7.46 -2.56
C TRP A 462 25.22 8.36 -1.47
N GLU A 463 23.89 8.51 -1.48
CA GLU A 463 23.08 9.06 -0.39
C GLU A 463 23.38 8.41 0.97
N ALA A 464 23.77 7.13 0.98
CA ALA A 464 24.15 6.39 2.18
C ALA A 464 25.34 7.01 2.93
N LEU A 465 26.20 7.78 2.26
CA LEU A 465 27.37 8.44 2.86
C LEU A 465 27.02 9.67 3.73
N ASP A 466 25.78 10.16 3.72
CA ASP A 466 25.34 11.35 4.48
C ASP A 466 25.51 11.17 6.00
N ILE A 467 25.48 9.93 6.50
CA ILE A 467 25.73 9.59 7.91
C ILE A 467 27.21 9.76 8.33
N ILE A 468 28.14 9.92 7.39
CA ILE A 468 29.58 9.88 7.64
C ILE A 468 30.13 11.30 7.83
N THR A 469 30.15 11.75 9.08
CA THR A 469 30.81 13.00 9.49
C THR A 469 32.28 12.78 9.81
N LEU A 470 33.17 13.56 9.17
CA LEU A 470 34.62 13.50 9.34
C LEU A 470 35.13 14.68 10.19
N THR A 471 34.81 14.64 11.48
CA THR A 471 35.23 15.63 12.48
C THR A 471 36.20 15.04 13.52
N GLU A 472 36.90 15.88 14.27
CA GLU A 472 37.80 15.42 15.33
C GLU A 472 37.05 14.79 16.52
N THR A 473 35.84 15.30 16.81
CA THR A 473 34.99 14.89 17.94
C THR A 473 34.19 13.62 17.66
N ASP A 474 33.65 13.48 16.44
CA ASP A 474 32.59 12.50 16.17
C ASP A 474 33.14 11.28 15.42
N THR A 475 34.26 11.40 14.70
CA THR A 475 34.87 10.27 13.99
C THR A 475 35.68 9.39 14.94
N SER A 476 35.18 8.21 15.27
CA SER A 476 35.93 7.19 16.02
C SER A 476 37.18 6.70 15.27
N SER A 477 38.15 6.09 15.99
CA SER A 477 39.34 5.49 15.36
C SER A 477 38.97 4.36 14.38
N ALA A 478 37.95 3.57 14.69
CA ALA A 478 37.42 2.54 13.81
C ALA A 478 36.75 3.15 12.56
N GLY A 479 35.96 4.23 12.69
CA GLY A 479 35.40 4.97 11.55
C GLY A 479 36.48 5.52 10.62
N ARG A 480 37.60 6.03 11.17
CA ARG A 480 38.77 6.47 10.40
C ARG A 480 39.46 5.32 9.66
N ILE A 481 39.42 4.08 10.16
CA ILE A 481 39.93 2.89 9.47
C ILE A 481 38.95 2.40 8.40
N PHE A 482 37.64 2.51 8.65
CA PHE A 482 36.58 2.16 7.70
C PHE A 482 36.62 3.04 6.45
N ILE A 483 36.48 4.35 6.63
CA ILE A 483 36.48 5.34 5.53
C ILE A 483 37.75 5.20 4.68
N LYS A 484 38.91 4.92 5.31
CA LYS A 484 40.16 4.62 4.61
C LYS A 484 40.01 3.46 3.63
N PHE A 485 39.48 2.32 4.07
CA PHE A 485 39.40 1.13 3.23
C PHE A 485 38.25 1.18 2.22
N VAL A 486 37.15 1.88 2.52
CA VAL A 486 36.08 2.19 1.53
C VAL A 486 36.66 3.01 0.38
N PHE A 487 37.34 4.12 0.67
CA PHE A 487 37.94 4.97 -0.36
C PHE A 487 39.15 4.32 -1.07
N GLN A 488 39.81 3.35 -0.45
CA GLN A 488 40.83 2.54 -1.14
C GLN A 488 40.19 1.55 -2.13
N GLU A 489 39.10 0.86 -1.79
CA GLU A 489 38.37 0.00 -2.75
C GLU A 489 37.79 0.81 -3.91
N LEU A 490 37.16 1.97 -3.63
CA LEU A 490 36.65 2.87 -4.67
C LEU A 490 37.72 3.28 -5.69
N VAL A 491 38.97 3.46 -5.25
CA VAL A 491 40.11 3.76 -6.12
C VAL A 491 40.71 2.51 -6.78
N GLU A 492 40.58 1.32 -6.17
CA GLU A 492 40.94 0.04 -6.79
C GLU A 492 39.97 -0.37 -7.92
N GLU A 493 38.69 0.01 -7.85
CA GLU A 493 37.66 -0.32 -8.85
C GLU A 493 37.44 0.79 -9.91
N LEU A 494 37.28 2.06 -9.52
CA LEU A 494 37.01 3.19 -10.43
C LEU A 494 38.27 3.94 -10.87
N GLY A 495 39.34 3.86 -10.09
CA GLY A 495 40.50 4.72 -10.24
C GLY A 495 40.27 6.17 -9.78
N ILE A 496 41.38 6.90 -9.62
CA ILE A 496 41.38 8.27 -9.11
C ILE A 496 40.61 9.28 -9.99
N PRO A 497 40.71 9.30 -11.34
CA PRO A 497 40.09 10.36 -12.13
C PRO A 497 38.57 10.26 -12.15
N GLU A 498 38.01 9.06 -12.37
CA GLU A 498 36.55 8.85 -12.40
C GLU A 498 35.93 9.09 -11.01
N LEU A 499 36.58 8.62 -9.94
CA LEU A 499 36.15 8.93 -8.58
C LEU A 499 36.13 10.44 -8.30
N ASN A 500 37.12 11.20 -8.80
CA ASN A 500 37.16 12.65 -8.65
C ASN A 500 36.06 13.36 -9.45
N GLU A 501 35.65 12.81 -10.60
CA GLU A 501 34.53 13.31 -11.39
C GLU A 501 33.19 13.06 -10.67
N ARG A 502 32.91 11.82 -10.26
CA ARG A 502 31.71 11.44 -9.48
C ARG A 502 31.55 12.25 -8.19
N LEU A 503 32.64 12.46 -7.44
CA LEU A 503 32.64 13.26 -6.20
C LEU A 503 32.39 14.77 -6.44
N GLN A 504 32.50 15.26 -7.68
CA GLN A 504 32.25 16.66 -8.01
C GLN A 504 30.81 16.93 -8.48
N GLU A 505 30.00 15.92 -8.76
CA GLU A 505 28.63 16.10 -9.27
C GLU A 505 27.72 16.82 -8.26
N ASP A 506 26.93 17.80 -8.74
CA ASP A 506 26.19 18.74 -7.87
C ASP A 506 25.08 18.08 -7.01
N TYR A 507 24.61 16.88 -7.36
CA TYR A 507 23.70 16.11 -6.50
C TYR A 507 24.45 15.40 -5.37
N MET A 508 25.59 14.76 -5.67
CA MET A 508 26.45 14.09 -4.69
C MET A 508 26.96 15.04 -3.60
N GLN A 509 27.28 16.28 -3.97
CA GLN A 509 27.75 17.33 -3.04
C GLN A 509 26.81 17.56 -1.84
N GLN A 510 25.52 17.20 -1.93
CA GLN A 510 24.59 17.38 -0.82
C GLN A 510 24.77 16.34 0.29
N HIS A 511 25.11 15.10 -0.06
CA HIS A 511 25.31 13.98 0.86
C HIS A 511 26.78 13.83 1.30
N LEU A 512 27.70 14.42 0.56
CA LEU A 512 29.15 14.37 0.85
C LEU A 512 29.61 15.43 1.88
N LYS A 513 28.71 16.27 2.41
CA LYS A 513 29.05 17.39 3.33
C LYS A 513 29.82 16.95 4.59
N GLY A 514 29.53 15.75 5.10
CA GLY A 514 30.20 15.20 6.27
C GLY A 514 31.68 14.83 6.02
N LEU A 515 31.98 14.32 4.82
CA LEU A 515 33.34 13.94 4.38
C LEU A 515 34.13 15.11 3.81
N PHE A 516 33.46 15.98 3.05
CA PHE A 516 34.04 17.12 2.32
C PHE A 516 33.43 18.46 2.81
N PRO A 517 33.71 18.87 4.06
CA PRO A 517 33.15 20.09 4.64
C PRO A 517 33.66 21.34 3.91
N THR A 518 32.79 22.35 3.75
CA THR A 518 33.10 23.57 3.00
C THR A 518 33.20 24.84 3.86
N GLU A 519 32.53 24.87 5.02
CA GLU A 519 32.35 26.11 5.81
C GLU A 519 33.29 26.22 7.02
N ASN A 520 33.47 25.15 7.81
CA ASN A 520 34.33 25.21 9.00
C ASN A 520 35.80 24.98 8.62
N SER A 521 36.63 25.99 8.89
CA SER A 521 38.08 25.94 8.68
C SER A 521 38.80 24.85 9.47
N GLU A 522 38.24 24.35 10.57
CA GLU A 522 38.83 23.28 11.39
C GLU A 522 38.53 21.90 10.80
N HIS A 523 37.26 21.59 10.49
CA HIS A 523 36.89 20.35 9.80
C HIS A 523 37.52 20.24 8.39
N LEU A 524 37.65 21.37 7.67
CA LEU A 524 38.43 21.44 6.42
C LEU A 524 39.87 20.97 6.61
N GLN A 525 40.58 21.48 7.63
CA GLN A 525 41.96 21.07 7.90
C GLN A 525 42.04 19.58 8.30
N PHE A 526 41.10 19.12 9.11
CA PHE A 526 41.01 17.72 9.53
C PHE A 526 40.81 16.78 8.34
N SER A 527 39.83 17.05 7.47
CA SER A 527 39.55 16.25 6.27
C SER A 527 40.72 16.27 5.26
N ILE A 528 41.31 17.45 4.98
CA ILE A 528 42.49 17.55 4.10
C ILE A 528 43.67 16.72 4.65
N ASN A 529 43.96 16.83 5.95
CA ASN A 529 45.04 16.06 6.60
C ASN A 529 44.75 14.55 6.59
N TYR A 530 43.49 14.15 6.75
CA TYR A 530 43.06 12.77 6.75
C TYR A 530 43.20 12.10 5.37
N PHE A 531 42.61 12.69 4.32
CA PHE A 531 42.70 12.14 2.96
C PHE A 531 44.14 12.17 2.41
N THR A 532 44.96 13.18 2.77
CA THR A 532 46.39 13.17 2.42
C THR A 532 47.18 12.08 3.15
N ALA A 533 46.89 11.79 4.42
CA ALA A 533 47.52 10.69 5.16
C ALA A 533 47.14 9.28 4.63
N ILE A 534 46.06 9.17 3.86
CA ILE A 534 45.63 7.93 3.18
C ILE A 534 46.24 7.81 1.77
N GLY A 535 46.81 8.89 1.23
CA GLY A 535 47.37 8.98 -0.12
C GLY A 535 46.44 9.57 -1.16
N LEU A 536 45.19 9.89 -0.80
CA LEU A 536 44.14 10.39 -1.71
C LEU A 536 44.05 11.92 -1.73
N GLY A 537 45.21 12.58 -1.65
CA GLY A 537 45.31 14.04 -1.54
C GLY A 537 44.73 14.83 -2.72
N ILE A 538 44.57 14.22 -3.89
CA ILE A 538 44.01 14.83 -5.11
C ILE A 538 42.53 15.19 -4.91
N LEU A 539 41.77 14.35 -4.19
CA LEU A 539 40.35 14.58 -3.88
C LEU A 539 40.11 15.80 -2.97
N THR A 540 41.18 16.46 -2.48
CA THR A 540 41.10 17.56 -1.51
C THR A 540 41.27 18.96 -2.13
N GLU A 541 41.44 19.08 -3.45
CA GLU A 541 41.78 20.35 -4.12
C GLU A 541 40.76 21.47 -3.86
N ARG A 542 39.46 21.20 -4.07
CA ARG A 542 38.36 22.13 -3.78
C ARG A 542 38.27 22.53 -2.30
N MET A 543 38.66 21.64 -1.38
CA MET A 543 38.75 21.94 0.06
C MET A 543 39.94 22.87 0.36
N ARG A 544 41.08 22.70 -0.31
CA ARG A 544 42.26 23.59 -0.16
C ARG A 544 41.93 25.01 -0.62
N GLU A 545 41.28 25.16 -1.79
CA GLU A 545 40.79 26.46 -2.25
C GLU A 545 39.82 27.11 -1.24
N SER A 546 38.87 26.33 -0.71
CA SER A 546 37.89 26.82 0.27
C SER A 546 38.57 27.27 1.57
N LEU A 547 39.56 26.51 2.04
CA LEU A 547 40.40 26.86 3.18
C LEU A 547 41.20 28.15 2.94
N GLU A 548 41.75 28.35 1.73
CA GLU A 548 42.47 29.58 1.37
C GLU A 548 41.54 30.80 1.29
N ARG A 549 40.35 30.65 0.69
CA ARG A 549 39.31 31.70 0.66
C ARG A 549 38.88 32.09 2.09
N LEU A 550 38.70 31.12 2.98
CA LEU A 550 38.38 31.36 4.40
C LEU A 550 39.53 32.03 5.17
N LYS A 551 40.78 31.60 4.94
CA LYS A 551 41.98 32.26 5.50
C LYS A 551 42.10 33.70 5.03
N GLN A 552 41.88 33.97 3.74
CA GLN A 552 41.88 35.33 3.20
C GLN A 552 40.77 36.19 3.82
N LYS A 553 39.54 35.69 3.90
CA LYS A 553 38.42 36.38 4.55
C LYS A 553 38.73 36.75 6.00
N ARG A 554 39.26 35.81 6.79
CA ARG A 554 39.68 36.07 8.19
C ARG A 554 40.77 37.15 8.29
N LEU A 555 41.76 37.13 7.38
CA LEU A 555 42.80 38.16 7.30
C LEU A 555 42.25 39.54 6.91
N GLU A 556 41.21 39.60 6.08
CA GLU A 556 40.53 40.85 5.70
C GLU A 556 39.65 41.40 6.83
N GLU A 557 38.98 40.53 7.59
CA GLU A 557 38.20 40.90 8.79
C GLU A 557 39.09 41.47 9.91
N ASP A 558 40.26 40.87 10.18
CA ASP A 558 41.24 41.40 11.15
C ASP A 558 41.85 42.73 10.68
N ARG A 559 42.08 42.90 9.36
CA ARG A 559 42.45 44.20 8.77
C ARG A 559 41.33 45.23 8.93
N GLY A 560 40.06 44.80 8.89
CA GLY A 560 38.88 45.62 9.18
C GLY A 560 38.76 46.08 10.64
N ARG A 561 38.95 45.16 11.60
CA ARG A 561 39.03 45.46 13.04
C ARG A 561 40.19 46.41 13.38
N SER A 562 41.33 46.23 12.71
CA SER A 562 42.50 47.11 12.86
C SER A 562 42.23 48.53 12.35
N ARG A 563 41.46 48.68 11.26
CA ARG A 563 41.09 50.00 10.70
C ARG A 563 40.03 50.73 11.55
N SER A 564 39.07 50.00 12.12
CA SER A 564 37.99 50.59 12.94
C SER A 564 38.44 51.08 14.33
N ARG A 565 39.61 50.65 14.82
CA ARG A 565 40.26 51.23 16.02
C ARG A 565 41.24 52.38 15.72
N SER A 566 41.39 52.78 14.46
CA SER A 566 42.51 53.63 14.02
C SER A 566 42.09 54.92 13.30
N ARG A 567 40.95 55.54 13.64
CA ARG A 567 40.55 56.82 13.00
C ARG A 567 39.69 57.84 13.77
N SER A 568 39.79 57.90 15.10
CA SER A 568 39.54 59.17 15.84
C SER A 568 40.10 59.17 17.27
N GLY A 569 40.99 60.12 17.56
CA GLY A 569 41.07 60.81 18.85
C GLY A 569 40.43 62.20 18.70
N SER A 570 40.37 63.09 19.69
CA SER A 570 40.94 63.12 21.04
C SER A 570 40.12 64.10 21.92
N PHE A 571 40.47 64.27 23.21
CA PHE A 571 39.86 65.18 24.21
C PHE A 571 38.45 64.78 24.73
N SER A 572 38.10 64.95 26.00
CA SER A 572 38.94 65.24 27.19
C SER A 572 38.23 65.04 28.55
N ARG A 573 39.01 64.56 29.54
CA ARG A 573 38.91 64.83 31.00
C ARG A 573 37.59 64.52 31.73
N THR A 574 37.56 63.37 32.39
CA THR A 574 37.30 63.30 33.84
C THR A 574 38.48 62.61 34.54
N THR A 575 38.69 62.87 35.84
CA THR A 575 39.93 62.54 36.57
C THR A 575 39.60 61.98 37.96
N SER A 576 40.56 61.28 38.58
CA SER A 576 40.47 60.45 39.81
C SER A 576 39.76 59.10 39.58
N ARG A 577 40.30 57.92 39.89
CA ARG A 577 41.15 57.42 41.00
C ARG A 577 40.39 57.40 42.35
N SER A 578 40.44 56.37 43.19
CA SER A 578 41.54 55.41 43.44
C SER A 578 41.08 54.14 44.19
N ARG A 579 41.94 53.09 44.20
CA ARG A 579 42.09 52.04 45.26
C ARG A 579 40.92 51.03 45.39
N SER A 580 41.12 49.72 45.59
CA SER A 580 42.30 48.85 45.84
C SER A 580 42.08 47.48 45.11
N SER A 581 42.66 46.28 45.37
CA SER A 581 43.46 45.72 46.49
C SER A 581 44.39 44.55 46.05
N SER A 582 44.41 43.43 46.79
CA SER A 582 45.24 42.20 46.64
C SER A 582 44.43 40.99 47.20
N ARG A 583 44.78 39.69 47.11
CA ARG A 583 46.01 38.86 46.85
C ARG A 583 45.57 37.58 46.07
N GLY A 584 46.37 36.63 45.57
CA GLY A 584 47.83 36.35 45.49
C GLY A 584 48.05 35.18 44.47
N ARG A 585 49.19 35.02 43.77
CA ARG A 585 50.50 34.41 44.19
C ARG A 585 50.40 32.89 44.50
N SER A 586 51.25 31.98 43.98
CA SER A 586 52.47 32.03 43.10
C SER A 586 52.60 30.66 42.33
N TYR A 587 53.69 30.16 41.69
CA TYR A 587 55.11 30.56 41.51
C TYR A 587 55.83 29.83 40.32
N SER A 588 56.41 30.57 39.36
CA SER A 588 57.61 30.19 38.54
C SER A 588 57.50 29.03 37.50
N ARG A 589 58.43 28.79 36.54
CA ARG A 589 59.76 29.40 36.21
C ARG A 589 59.89 29.83 34.73
N THR A 590 60.88 30.69 34.48
CA THR A 590 61.40 31.23 33.19
C THR A 590 62.73 30.53 32.82
N PRO A 591 63.56 30.96 31.81
CA PRO A 591 63.39 31.87 30.65
C PRO A 591 63.58 31.07 29.30
N SER A 592 64.23 31.43 28.17
CA SER A 592 65.05 32.59 27.71
C SER A 592 65.26 32.66 26.17
N ARG A 593 65.35 33.90 25.62
CA ARG A 593 66.25 34.37 24.50
C ARG A 593 66.14 33.76 23.06
N SER A 594 66.57 34.43 21.97
CA SER A 594 66.65 35.88 21.63
C SER A 594 67.17 36.14 20.18
N ARG A 595 66.66 37.19 19.49
CA ARG A 595 67.35 38.02 18.44
C ARG A 595 67.72 37.32 17.09
N SER A 596 68.02 37.99 15.97
CA SER A 596 67.68 39.32 15.38
C SER A 596 68.25 39.45 13.93
N TYR A 597 67.71 40.36 13.09
CA TYR A 597 68.33 40.92 11.86
C TYR A 597 68.39 39.96 10.63
N SER A 598 68.49 40.38 9.34
CA SER A 598 68.92 41.66 8.72
C SER A 598 68.28 42.00 7.34
N ARG A 599 68.15 43.30 7.02
CA ARG A 599 68.48 44.06 5.76
C ARG A 599 68.53 43.34 4.37
N SER A 600 67.89 43.79 3.27
CA SER A 600 68.00 45.04 2.41
C SER A 600 69.27 45.11 1.51
N ARG A 601 69.36 45.69 0.28
CA ARG A 601 68.49 46.57 -0.58
C ARG A 601 69.10 46.85 -2.02
N SER A 602 68.28 47.22 -3.02
CA SER A 602 68.49 48.26 -4.12
C SER A 602 69.42 48.12 -5.39
N TYR A 603 69.18 49.00 -6.40
CA TYR A 603 69.92 49.39 -7.66
C TYR A 603 69.68 48.58 -8.99
N SER A 604 69.70 49.10 -10.26
CA SER A 604 69.69 50.49 -10.86
C SER A 604 69.65 50.62 -12.43
N ASP A 605 68.98 51.66 -13.00
CA ASP A 605 69.15 52.44 -14.30
C ASP A 605 69.28 51.68 -15.68
N SER A 606 69.43 52.22 -16.93
CA SER A 606 69.56 53.60 -17.49
C SER A 606 69.17 53.82 -19.00
N ARG A 607 68.67 55.04 -19.33
CA ARG A 607 68.89 55.97 -20.50
C ARG A 607 68.92 55.56 -22.01
N SER A 608 68.28 56.40 -22.88
CA SER A 608 68.83 57.01 -24.14
C SER A 608 67.93 58.18 -24.70
N ARG A 609 68.09 58.69 -25.96
CA ARG A 609 67.96 60.16 -26.29
C ARG A 609 67.35 60.58 -27.67
N SER A 610 66.66 61.75 -27.74
CA SER A 610 66.45 62.70 -28.92
C SER A 610 65.55 63.93 -28.53
N GLY A 611 65.34 65.04 -29.30
CA GLY A 611 66.14 65.65 -30.38
C GLY A 611 65.53 66.79 -31.29
N SER A 612 65.32 68.04 -30.80
CA SER A 612 65.29 69.35 -31.57
C SER A 612 64.10 69.66 -32.56
N TYR A 613 63.75 70.88 -33.03
CA TYR A 613 64.21 72.30 -32.88
C TYR A 613 63.00 73.33 -32.98
N SER A 614 63.23 74.66 -33.05
CA SER A 614 62.23 75.75 -32.84
C SER A 614 62.30 76.97 -33.80
N ARG A 615 61.25 77.85 -33.80
CA ARG A 615 61.38 79.34 -33.76
C ARG A 615 60.04 80.10 -33.56
N SER A 616 60.08 81.44 -33.57
CA SER A 616 59.09 82.38 -32.99
C SER A 616 58.68 83.55 -33.91
N GLY A 617 57.48 84.14 -33.71
CA GLY A 617 56.98 85.35 -34.39
C GLY A 617 55.69 85.92 -33.75
N SER A 618 55.29 87.16 -34.05
CA SER A 618 54.33 87.95 -33.23
C SER A 618 53.23 88.70 -34.01
N TYR A 619 52.14 89.04 -33.28
CA TYR A 619 51.26 90.24 -33.45
C TYR A 619 50.03 90.23 -34.41
N SER A 620 48.86 89.87 -33.84
CA SER A 620 47.59 90.66 -33.82
C SER A 620 46.40 90.44 -34.80
N ARG A 621 45.21 90.60 -34.18
CA ARG A 621 43.99 91.34 -34.61
C ARG A 621 42.99 90.81 -35.68
N SER A 622 41.72 90.76 -35.23
CA SER A 622 40.43 90.87 -36.00
C SER A 622 39.96 89.66 -36.84
N ARG A 623 38.66 89.43 -37.12
CA ARG A 623 37.38 89.84 -36.47
C ARG A 623 36.17 89.07 -37.08
N SER A 624 35.46 88.26 -36.28
CA SER A 624 34.02 87.87 -36.40
C SER A 624 33.75 86.79 -35.32
N TYR A 625 32.71 86.74 -34.47
CA TYR A 625 31.33 87.26 -34.36
C TYR A 625 30.25 86.21 -34.75
N SER A 626 29.26 85.85 -33.94
CA SER A 626 29.09 85.89 -32.45
C SER A 626 27.87 85.04 -32.01
N ARG A 627 27.71 84.79 -30.68
CA ARG A 627 26.46 84.79 -29.82
C ARG A 627 25.12 84.19 -30.36
N SER A 628 24.18 83.63 -29.56
CA SER A 628 23.87 83.69 -28.11
C SER A 628 23.09 82.42 -27.66
N ARG A 629 23.20 81.90 -26.41
CA ARG A 629 22.32 82.11 -25.20
C ARG A 629 20.83 81.69 -25.31
N SER A 630 20.15 81.16 -24.27
CA SER A 630 20.55 80.69 -22.91
C SER A 630 19.38 80.07 -22.09
N TYR A 631 19.69 79.23 -21.07
CA TYR A 631 18.92 79.00 -19.81
C TYR A 631 17.57 78.23 -19.96
N SER A 632 16.97 77.49 -19.00
CA SER A 632 16.92 77.48 -17.51
C SER A 632 16.43 76.06 -17.02
N ARG A 633 16.23 75.62 -15.75
CA ARG A 633 16.63 75.96 -14.35
C ARG A 633 16.12 74.86 -13.35
N SER A 634 16.93 74.42 -12.37
CA SER A 634 16.54 74.07 -10.96
C SER A 634 15.58 72.87 -10.66
N ARG A 635 15.39 72.33 -9.41
CA ARG A 635 16.17 72.16 -8.14
C ARG A 635 15.43 71.21 -7.14
N SER A 636 16.18 70.63 -6.16
CA SER A 636 15.87 70.42 -4.71
C SER A 636 14.78 69.46 -4.11
N TYR A 637 15.27 68.46 -3.34
CA TYR A 637 15.13 68.32 -1.85
C TYR A 637 13.90 67.68 -1.11
N SER A 638 14.04 66.37 -0.75
CA SER A 638 13.96 65.80 0.63
C SER A 638 12.70 65.16 1.27
N ARG A 639 13.03 64.37 2.33
CA ARG A 639 12.34 64.09 3.62
C ARG A 639 11.37 62.90 3.75
N SER A 640 11.28 62.43 5.00
CA SER A 640 10.60 61.22 5.47
C SER A 640 10.00 61.44 6.87
N ARG A 641 8.87 60.78 7.19
CA ARG A 641 8.44 60.35 8.54
C ARG A 641 7.07 59.63 8.53
N THR A 642 6.80 58.90 9.61
CA THR A 642 5.57 58.14 9.91
C THR A 642 4.70 58.86 10.96
N TYR A 643 3.37 58.71 10.90
CA TYR A 643 2.49 58.39 12.06
C TYR A 643 1.03 58.08 11.59
N SER A 644 0.11 57.72 12.49
CA SER A 644 -1.21 57.12 12.22
C SER A 644 -2.38 57.73 13.01
N ARG A 645 -3.63 57.65 12.49
CA ARG A 645 -4.88 57.31 13.22
C ARG A 645 -6.19 57.38 12.37
N THR A 646 -7.02 56.34 12.52
CA THR A 646 -8.50 56.24 12.74
C THR A 646 -9.40 57.50 12.60
N PRO A 647 -10.72 57.39 12.24
CA PRO A 647 -11.65 56.36 12.75
C PRO A 647 -12.78 55.85 11.81
N SER A 648 -13.72 55.09 12.40
CA SER A 648 -14.77 54.26 11.80
C SER A 648 -16.11 54.96 11.49
N LYS A 649 -16.92 54.35 10.59
CA LYS A 649 -18.39 54.17 10.77
C LYS A 649 -19.02 53.24 9.71
N SER A 650 -19.99 52.42 10.15
CA SER A 650 -21.02 51.77 9.30
C SER A 650 -22.30 52.64 9.30
N PRO A 651 -23.32 52.43 8.41
CA PRO A 651 -24.31 51.36 8.66
C PRO A 651 -25.14 50.78 7.46
N ARG A 652 -25.51 49.49 7.59
CA ARG A 652 -26.83 48.85 7.34
C ARG A 652 -27.65 49.02 6.02
N ARG A 653 -28.16 47.85 5.57
CA ARG A 653 -29.45 47.54 4.90
C ARG A 653 -29.64 47.99 3.43
N SER A 654 -30.55 47.41 2.61
CA SER A 654 -31.15 46.06 2.45
C SER A 654 -32.46 46.18 1.63
N ARG A 655 -32.56 45.54 0.44
CA ARG A 655 -33.69 44.72 -0.08
C ARG A 655 -33.78 44.66 -1.61
N TYR A 656 -34.00 43.43 -2.13
CA TYR A 656 -34.76 43.08 -3.36
C TYR A 656 -34.22 43.60 -4.73
N SER A 657 -34.53 43.00 -5.90
CA SER A 657 -35.43 41.87 -6.22
C SER A 657 -35.10 41.16 -7.56
N ARG A 658 -35.55 39.90 -7.67
CA ARG A 658 -36.08 39.20 -8.87
C ARG A 658 -35.15 38.82 -10.06
N THR A 659 -35.14 37.51 -10.27
CA THR A 659 -34.95 36.74 -11.52
C THR A 659 -35.75 37.26 -12.72
N PRO A 660 -35.35 36.97 -13.98
CA PRO A 660 -35.93 35.79 -14.67
C PRO A 660 -34.97 35.00 -15.60
N SER A 661 -35.37 33.78 -15.98
CA SER A 661 -34.73 32.91 -16.99
C SER A 661 -35.23 33.19 -18.42
N PRO A 662 -34.56 32.65 -19.46
CA PRO A 662 -35.31 32.08 -20.60
C PRO A 662 -34.76 30.74 -21.17
N ARG A 663 -35.60 30.08 -22.00
CA ARG A 663 -35.29 28.89 -22.83
C ARG A 663 -35.34 29.25 -24.32
N ARG A 664 -34.54 28.61 -25.20
CA ARG A 664 -34.97 27.75 -26.36
C ARG A 664 -33.94 27.62 -27.51
N ASN A 665 -33.96 26.43 -28.13
CA ASN A 665 -33.73 26.05 -29.55
C ASN A 665 -32.60 26.75 -30.36
N SER A 666 -31.79 26.00 -31.13
CA SER A 666 -32.25 25.50 -32.46
C SER A 666 -31.30 24.48 -33.15
N ARG A 667 -31.74 24.03 -34.33
CA ARG A 667 -31.38 22.83 -35.15
C ARG A 667 -29.93 22.71 -35.67
N SER A 668 -29.59 21.48 -36.07
CA SER A 668 -28.40 20.99 -36.81
C SER A 668 -28.23 21.61 -38.23
N PRO A 669 -27.06 21.46 -38.90
CA PRO A 669 -26.71 20.20 -39.58
C PRO A 669 -25.22 19.77 -39.50
N SER A 670 -24.90 18.63 -40.11
CA SER A 670 -23.60 17.91 -40.09
C SER A 670 -22.63 18.30 -41.22
N TYR A 671 -21.33 18.16 -40.99
CA TYR A 671 -20.35 17.90 -42.06
C TYR A 671 -19.20 16.99 -41.59
N SER A 672 -18.62 16.23 -42.53
CA SER A 672 -17.63 15.16 -42.27
C SER A 672 -16.17 15.61 -42.48
N ARG A 673 -15.23 14.91 -41.82
CA ARG A 673 -13.80 14.95 -42.15
C ARG A 673 -13.21 13.53 -42.12
N SER A 674 -12.42 13.20 -43.13
CA SER A 674 -11.80 11.87 -43.31
C SER A 674 -10.33 11.85 -42.88
N PRO A 675 -9.79 10.69 -42.45
CA PRO A 675 -8.36 10.49 -42.23
C PRO A 675 -7.58 10.33 -43.56
N PRO A 676 -6.25 10.49 -43.56
CA PRO A 676 -5.42 10.50 -44.78
C PRO A 676 -5.14 9.10 -45.36
N ARG A 677 -4.83 9.06 -46.66
CA ARG A 677 -4.46 7.84 -47.40
C ARG A 677 -2.94 7.58 -47.41
N ARG A 678 -2.54 6.31 -47.37
CA ARG A 678 -1.37 5.77 -48.09
C ARG A 678 -1.87 4.64 -49.01
N ASN A 679 -1.19 4.38 -50.13
CA ASN A 679 -1.82 3.74 -51.29
C ASN A 679 -0.88 2.77 -52.04
N HIS A 680 -1.48 1.80 -52.75
CA HIS A 680 -0.88 0.74 -53.59
C HIS A 680 -0.28 -0.49 -52.87
N SER A 681 -0.30 -1.71 -53.44
CA SER A 681 -1.29 -2.34 -54.36
C SER A 681 -0.97 -3.85 -54.55
N ARG A 682 -2.00 -4.71 -54.58
CA ARG A 682 -2.15 -5.89 -55.48
C ARG A 682 -3.48 -6.61 -55.19
N SER A 683 -4.04 -7.27 -56.22
CA SER A 683 -5.38 -7.87 -56.20
C SER A 683 -5.35 -9.39 -55.92
N PRO A 684 -6.42 -9.98 -55.37
CA PRO A 684 -6.50 -11.41 -55.08
C PRO A 684 -6.85 -12.27 -56.32
N SER A 685 -6.76 -13.59 -56.18
CA SER A 685 -7.22 -14.59 -57.15
C SER A 685 -7.88 -15.78 -56.42
N PRO A 686 -8.83 -16.51 -57.06
CA PRO A 686 -9.70 -17.47 -56.38
C PRO A 686 -9.03 -18.82 -56.04
N PRO A 687 -9.58 -19.58 -55.07
CA PRO A 687 -9.04 -20.88 -54.66
C PRO A 687 -9.27 -21.98 -55.71
N ARG A 688 -8.44 -23.04 -55.64
CA ARG A 688 -8.52 -24.23 -56.51
C ARG A 688 -8.85 -25.51 -55.73
N ASP A 689 -9.47 -26.41 -56.46
CA ASP A 689 -10.16 -27.65 -56.08
C ASP A 689 -9.45 -28.64 -55.15
N VAL A 690 -10.27 -29.39 -54.40
CA VAL A 690 -9.88 -30.58 -53.64
C VAL A 690 -10.06 -31.85 -54.51
N PRO A 691 -9.03 -32.72 -54.66
CA PRO A 691 -9.20 -33.99 -55.37
C PRO A 691 -9.99 -35.02 -54.56
N ARG A 692 -11.11 -35.52 -55.11
CA ARG A 692 -11.72 -36.79 -54.69
C ARG A 692 -11.10 -37.95 -55.49
N PRO A 693 -10.71 -39.06 -54.84
CA PRO A 693 -10.63 -40.37 -55.51
C PRO A 693 -12.03 -40.90 -55.83
N ARG A 694 -12.13 -41.69 -56.92
CA ARG A 694 -13.32 -42.49 -57.26
C ARG A 694 -13.06 -43.97 -56.93
N GLY A 695 -14.11 -44.72 -56.60
CA GLY A 695 -14.20 -46.16 -56.93
C GLY A 695 -15.16 -46.38 -58.11
N PRO A 696 -15.57 -47.62 -58.43
CA PRO A 696 -15.25 -48.89 -57.74
C PRO A 696 -14.93 -50.09 -58.69
N LEU A 697 -14.74 -51.29 -58.10
CA LEU A 697 -14.84 -52.64 -58.71
C LEU A 697 -13.77 -53.05 -59.77
N PRO A 698 -13.62 -54.37 -60.12
CA PRO A 698 -14.27 -55.59 -59.59
C PRO A 698 -13.28 -56.68 -59.08
N ASP A 699 -13.83 -57.86 -58.76
CA ASP A 699 -13.15 -59.08 -58.27
C ASP A 699 -12.03 -59.65 -59.14
N GLN A 700 -11.11 -60.41 -58.51
CA GLN A 700 -10.99 -61.85 -58.83
C GLN A 700 -10.22 -62.71 -57.80
N ASN A 701 -10.82 -63.87 -57.49
CA ASN A 701 -10.22 -65.22 -57.36
C ASN A 701 -8.86 -65.46 -56.66
N SER A 702 -8.92 -66.31 -55.62
CA SER A 702 -8.26 -67.64 -55.52
C SER A 702 -6.71 -67.74 -55.55
N ALA A 703 -6.05 -68.72 -54.94
CA ALA A 703 -6.48 -69.98 -54.30
C ALA A 703 -5.39 -70.53 -53.35
N TYR A 704 -5.68 -71.65 -52.67
CA TYR A 704 -4.71 -72.71 -52.28
C TYR A 704 -3.61 -72.38 -51.22
N ARG A 705 -3.12 -73.31 -50.37
CA ARG A 705 -3.53 -74.70 -49.97
C ARG A 705 -2.67 -75.17 -48.78
N SER A 706 -3.22 -76.00 -47.87
CA SER A 706 -2.48 -76.86 -46.87
C SER A 706 -1.56 -76.14 -45.85
N SER A 707 -1.17 -76.68 -44.69
CA SER A 707 -1.53 -77.84 -43.83
C SER A 707 -0.80 -77.64 -42.48
N GLY A 708 -1.18 -78.18 -41.31
CA GLY A 708 -2.25 -79.11 -40.91
C GLY A 708 -2.10 -79.47 -39.41
N PHE A 709 -2.66 -80.60 -38.96
CA PHE A 709 -2.46 -81.24 -37.62
C PHE A 709 -2.98 -80.47 -36.37
N THR A 710 -4.15 -80.85 -35.81
CA THR A 710 -4.37 -81.69 -34.58
C THR A 710 -4.11 -80.99 -33.23
N HIS A 711 -4.81 -81.24 -32.11
CA HIS A 711 -5.61 -82.41 -31.69
C HIS A 711 -6.65 -82.05 -30.59
N GLY A 712 -7.79 -82.76 -30.49
CA GLY A 712 -8.80 -82.65 -29.39
C GLY A 712 -9.68 -81.37 -29.40
N GLY A 713 -10.95 -81.35 -28.97
CA GLY A 713 -11.86 -82.39 -28.44
C GLY A 713 -12.19 -82.18 -26.95
N GLY A 714 -13.44 -81.97 -26.50
CA GLY A 714 -14.72 -81.77 -27.21
C GLY A 714 -15.93 -81.89 -26.25
N ARG A 715 -17.17 -81.69 -26.74
CA ARG A 715 -18.48 -81.77 -26.01
C ARG A 715 -18.71 -80.68 -24.93
N ALA A 716 -19.94 -80.27 -24.60
CA ALA A 716 -21.25 -80.38 -25.27
C ALA A 716 -22.16 -79.20 -24.83
N GLY A 717 -23.29 -78.99 -25.53
CA GLY A 717 -24.30 -77.96 -25.19
C GLY A 717 -25.17 -78.31 -23.98
N GLY A 718 -26.30 -77.64 -23.72
CA GLY A 718 -26.96 -76.58 -24.51
C GLY A 718 -28.40 -76.37 -24.02
N TYR A 719 -29.17 -75.48 -24.68
CA TYR A 719 -30.53 -75.04 -24.29
C TYR A 719 -30.55 -74.20 -22.98
N ASN A 720 -31.56 -73.36 -22.70
CA ASN A 720 -32.82 -73.12 -23.41
C ASN A 720 -33.23 -71.62 -23.48
N GLN A 721 -34.37 -71.34 -24.08
CA GLN A 721 -34.89 -70.02 -24.47
C GLN A 721 -35.66 -69.26 -23.36
N GLY A 722 -35.81 -67.93 -23.57
CA GLY A 722 -36.96 -67.13 -23.11
C GLY A 722 -36.57 -65.80 -22.42
N SER A 723 -37.38 -64.73 -22.45
CA SER A 723 -38.47 -64.27 -23.33
C SER A 723 -39.04 -62.95 -22.76
N GLY A 724 -39.42 -61.96 -23.60
CA GLY A 724 -39.90 -60.64 -23.14
C GLY A 724 -38.81 -59.56 -23.29
N LYS A 725 -38.97 -58.44 -24.02
CA LYS A 725 -40.16 -57.79 -24.62
C LYS A 725 -41.19 -57.29 -23.58
N PHE A 726 -41.01 -56.07 -23.04
CA PHE A 726 -41.63 -54.85 -23.62
C PHE A 726 -41.20 -53.53 -22.94
N ARG A 727 -41.60 -52.43 -23.61
CA ARG A 727 -41.67 -51.00 -23.22
C ARG A 727 -42.15 -50.76 -21.76
N ARG A 728 -41.92 -49.59 -21.15
CA ARG A 728 -41.79 -48.23 -21.72
C ARG A 728 -40.54 -47.48 -21.28
#